data_AF-A0A7C6AML4-F1
#
_entry.id   AF-A0A7C6AML4-F1
#
_cell.length_a   1.000
_cell.length_b   1.000
_cell.length_c   1.000
_cell.angle_alpha   90.00
_cell.angle_beta   90.00
_cell.angle_gamma   90.00
#
_symmetry.space_group_name_H-M   'P 1'
#
loop_
_entity.id
_entity.type
_entity.pdbx_description
1 polymer ?
#
loop_
_entity_poly.entity_id
_entity_poly.type
_entity_poly.pdbx_seq_one_letter_code
_entity_poly.pdbx_strand_id
1 'polypeptide(L)'
;MPANPIEIHESKLEGVEYMFLTAPKKINKDEQGRVKSITCLKMELGEPDASGRRRPVPIEGSDFELPVDYILAAIGQKTLAPFIDDINSHAKDGKIALNKYGNIDVNPVTLQTGIPTIFSAGDAVKGPATAIEAIAQARRAALSCHQYLTGQEIKAEDYEFISRKDHFKKQTPEDYKGKYVNQNRHEMPTLPANERINFKEVELGYENEEVAKEEAARCLECGCVEYYTCDLKKHATQYHATQENFKGDFKQYNVRFDHPFIEIDNNKCILCARCVRICNEVVGANALGLVNRGFDTYIAPSLGLSLTETDCESCGLCISACPTAAISENVIFKPGPVKTEPINSICNYCSVGCELTYNVKKDFVWRVTGANGLVNSDSNICSYAKFGYNYINDKKRIKKPLYKENGTWNEISFEQAFDIITQNLKKQEGSKTAFFTGARLTNEELLLIKKIASNSHANIGSFNYVGRGNGYAENSISNVPFDEIKKAEHIYILGTEINYEHPVVGYMIFNHKHKNGIPVDQITTLKNNKLSKKVDRQIIVQSYYYFIKAVNHYLLSNNLQNQLFINQNTNNFDDYKKQLLTENYDNLIQKCGVEKSIVEHFAKEYNETNHAIIVYSERNVSANTSIELRNLALITGKLGKTAMGLMALKEKNNSEGLFNLGIGEGIDKFNKITHLNDQSLLNKLESNEIENFYIIGEDPMGTATNKSKVEQWLSKAQFIVVQDYFMTETAQRANLLLPASLPFETGGSFTNTQRIIQKIEKQNNPPFEFDNIAQWINIGKNLGINHVQTIDDIHHELNQFFADFTPLSSYMFRSTMNDNSFTMFKNGCDTIDHQFIEYFNKKLKIKNYETVQ
;
A
#
# COMPACT_ATOMS: atom_id res chain seq x y z
N MET A 1 -23.91 0.55 -46.23
CA MET A 1 -22.43 0.55 -46.33
C MET A 1 -21.87 0.06 -45.01
N PRO A 2 -21.06 -1.02 -44.97
CA PRO A 2 -20.50 -1.55 -43.73
C PRO A 2 -19.24 -0.77 -43.31
N ALA A 3 -19.34 0.56 -43.19
CA ALA A 3 -18.26 1.43 -42.72
C ALA A 3 -18.61 2.01 -41.34
N ASN A 4 -17.61 2.47 -40.61
CA ASN A 4 -17.84 3.10 -39.32
C ASN A 4 -18.66 4.40 -39.52
N PRO A 5 -19.74 4.66 -38.77
CA PRO A 5 -20.56 5.87 -38.93
C PRO A 5 -19.77 7.19 -38.99
N ILE A 6 -18.66 7.29 -38.27
CA ILE A 6 -17.78 8.48 -38.30
C ILE A 6 -17.15 8.66 -39.67
N GLU A 7 -16.63 7.59 -40.29
CA GLU A 7 -16.04 7.66 -41.64
C GLU A 7 -17.09 8.09 -42.68
N ILE A 8 -18.34 7.65 -42.51
CA ILE A 8 -19.46 8.07 -43.36
C ILE A 8 -19.78 9.55 -43.16
N HIS A 9 -19.68 10.04 -41.92
CA HIS A 9 -19.93 11.45 -41.60
C HIS A 9 -18.83 12.35 -42.18
N GLU A 10 -17.56 12.05 -41.90
CA GLU A 10 -16.41 12.87 -42.33
C GLU A 10 -16.31 12.97 -43.85
N SER A 11 -16.44 11.85 -44.54
CA SER A 11 -16.44 11.83 -46.02
C SER A 11 -17.58 12.66 -46.63
N LYS A 12 -18.76 12.73 -46.00
CA LYS A 12 -19.83 13.63 -46.45
C LYS A 12 -19.46 15.09 -46.26
N LEU A 13 -18.81 15.43 -45.14
CA LEU A 13 -18.30 16.79 -44.90
C LEU A 13 -17.23 17.19 -45.93
N GLU A 14 -16.44 16.22 -46.39
CA GLU A 14 -15.43 16.41 -47.45
C GLU A 14 -16.03 16.38 -48.87
N GLY A 15 -17.36 16.25 -49.00
CA GLY A 15 -18.06 16.31 -50.29
C GLY A 15 -18.02 15.01 -51.10
N VAL A 16 -17.73 13.86 -50.47
CA VAL A 16 -17.74 12.56 -51.15
C VAL A 16 -19.16 12.18 -51.56
N GLU A 17 -19.36 11.99 -52.86
CA GLU A 17 -20.63 11.53 -53.42
C GLU A 17 -20.74 9.99 -53.42
N TYR A 18 -21.84 9.49 -52.88
CA TYR A 18 -22.08 8.06 -52.76
C TYR A 18 -23.02 7.54 -53.85
N MET A 19 -22.48 6.76 -54.78
CA MET A 19 -23.26 6.06 -55.81
C MET A 19 -23.42 4.58 -55.44
N PHE A 20 -24.39 4.27 -54.57
CA PHE A 20 -24.69 2.87 -54.23
C PHE A 20 -25.27 2.10 -55.42
N LEU A 21 -25.10 0.77 -55.41
CA LEU A 21 -25.60 -0.12 -56.47
C LEU A 21 -25.21 0.35 -57.88
N THR A 22 -23.99 0.84 -58.01
CA THR A 22 -23.43 1.32 -59.28
C THR A 22 -22.17 0.51 -59.56
N ALA A 23 -22.14 -0.22 -60.67
CA ALA A 23 -21.02 -1.05 -61.06
C ALA A 23 -20.29 -0.42 -62.26
N PRO A 24 -18.95 -0.28 -62.22
CA PRO A 24 -18.19 0.19 -63.37
C PRO A 24 -18.19 -0.87 -64.48
N LYS A 25 -18.49 -0.45 -65.71
CA LYS A 25 -18.55 -1.32 -66.90
C LYS A 25 -17.38 -1.08 -67.86
N LYS A 26 -17.01 0.19 -68.08
CA LYS A 26 -15.95 0.56 -69.03
C LYS A 26 -15.25 1.87 -68.63
N ILE A 27 -13.92 1.91 -68.74
CA ILE A 27 -13.14 3.15 -68.62
C ILE A 27 -13.01 3.77 -70.02
N ASN A 28 -13.47 5.01 -70.18
CA ASN A 28 -13.38 5.73 -71.44
C ASN A 28 -12.17 6.67 -71.41
N LYS A 29 -11.38 6.62 -72.48
CA LYS A 29 -10.14 7.37 -72.62
C LYS A 29 -10.28 8.46 -73.67
N ASP A 30 -9.53 9.55 -73.51
CA ASP A 30 -9.38 10.57 -74.56
C ASP A 30 -8.43 10.10 -75.68
N GLU A 31 -8.25 10.95 -76.69
CA GLU A 31 -7.38 10.69 -77.84
C GLU A 31 -5.89 10.55 -77.46
N GLN A 32 -5.50 11.06 -76.28
CA GLN A 32 -4.15 10.98 -75.72
C GLN A 32 -4.00 9.79 -74.76
N GLY A 33 -5.03 8.96 -74.61
CA GLY A 33 -5.02 7.75 -73.78
C GLY A 33 -5.23 8.00 -72.28
N ARG A 34 -5.55 9.23 -71.86
CA ARG A 34 -5.86 9.57 -70.46
C ARG A 34 -7.33 9.28 -70.14
N VAL A 35 -7.64 9.08 -68.86
CA VAL A 35 -9.02 8.86 -68.42
C VAL A 35 -9.84 10.12 -68.67
N LYS A 36 -11.04 9.94 -69.26
CA LYS A 36 -12.01 11.01 -69.49
C LYS A 36 -13.29 10.80 -68.69
N SER A 37 -13.75 9.56 -68.61
CA SER A 37 -14.97 9.18 -67.91
C SER A 37 -14.99 7.67 -67.63
N ILE A 38 -15.94 7.25 -66.81
CA ILE A 38 -16.25 5.84 -66.58
C ILE A 38 -17.72 5.58 -66.92
N THR A 39 -17.98 4.59 -67.75
CA THR A 39 -19.33 4.06 -67.97
C THR A 39 -19.68 3.13 -66.82
N CYS A 40 -20.74 3.45 -66.11
CA CYS A 40 -21.28 2.71 -64.99
C CYS A 40 -22.67 2.16 -65.32
N LEU A 41 -23.07 1.11 -64.61
CA LEU A 41 -24.36 0.43 -64.75
C LEU A 41 -25.05 0.42 -63.40
N LYS A 42 -26.36 0.72 -63.36
CA LYS A 42 -27.14 0.60 -62.12
C LYS A 42 -27.43 -0.87 -61.83
N MET A 43 -27.46 -1.19 -60.56
CA MET A 43 -27.70 -2.52 -60.02
C MET A 43 -28.94 -2.49 -59.13
N GLU A 44 -29.57 -3.64 -58.95
CA GLU A 44 -30.60 -3.88 -57.94
C GLU A 44 -30.23 -5.07 -57.04
N LEU A 45 -30.85 -5.19 -55.87
CA LEU A 45 -30.58 -6.32 -54.99
C LEU A 45 -31.45 -7.51 -55.41
N GLY A 46 -30.81 -8.60 -55.83
CA GLY A 46 -31.48 -9.86 -56.10
C GLY A 46 -31.96 -10.58 -54.84
N GLU A 47 -32.37 -11.83 -55.01
CA GLU A 47 -32.83 -12.67 -53.91
C GLU A 47 -31.70 -12.92 -52.87
N PRO A 48 -32.05 -12.99 -51.57
CA PRO A 48 -31.10 -13.32 -50.53
C PRO A 48 -30.61 -14.76 -50.68
N ASP A 49 -29.31 -14.97 -50.48
CA ASP A 49 -28.75 -16.31 -50.35
C ASP A 49 -29.08 -16.94 -48.98
N ALA A 50 -28.60 -18.17 -48.74
CA ALA A 50 -28.84 -18.90 -47.49
C ALA A 50 -28.29 -18.19 -46.23
N SER A 51 -27.42 -17.19 -46.37
CA SER A 51 -26.92 -16.35 -45.27
C SER A 51 -27.73 -15.06 -45.08
N GLY A 52 -28.77 -14.84 -45.90
CA GLY A 52 -29.55 -13.61 -45.95
C GLY A 52 -28.92 -12.50 -46.81
N ARG A 53 -27.76 -12.75 -47.43
CA ARG A 53 -27.03 -11.75 -48.22
C ARG A 53 -27.60 -11.67 -49.63
N ARG A 54 -27.98 -10.46 -50.05
CA ARG A 54 -28.50 -10.21 -51.41
C ARG A 54 -27.35 -9.86 -52.35
N ARG A 55 -27.31 -10.50 -53.53
CA ARG A 55 -26.32 -10.17 -54.57
C ARG A 55 -26.83 -9.02 -55.44
N PRO A 56 -25.98 -8.04 -55.79
CA PRO A 56 -26.36 -7.03 -56.77
C PRO A 56 -26.49 -7.66 -58.16
N VAL A 57 -27.59 -7.39 -58.85
CA VAL A 57 -27.91 -7.84 -60.22
C VAL A 57 -27.98 -6.62 -61.14
N PRO A 58 -27.41 -6.68 -62.36
CA PRO A 58 -27.48 -5.59 -63.32
C PRO A 58 -28.90 -5.22 -63.72
N ILE A 59 -29.20 -3.91 -63.76
CA ILE A 59 -30.39 -3.39 -64.45
C ILE A 59 -30.00 -3.16 -65.91
N GLU A 60 -30.38 -4.06 -66.80
CA GLU A 60 -30.05 -3.97 -68.23
C GLU A 60 -30.50 -2.64 -68.85
N GLY A 61 -29.62 -2.03 -69.65
CA GLY A 61 -29.87 -0.74 -70.30
C GLY A 61 -29.77 0.50 -69.40
N SER A 62 -29.37 0.35 -68.13
CA SER A 62 -29.20 1.47 -67.19
C SER A 62 -27.81 2.13 -67.22
N ASP A 63 -27.07 1.95 -68.32
CA ASP A 63 -25.74 2.49 -68.50
C ASP A 63 -25.75 4.02 -68.48
N PHE A 64 -24.80 4.61 -67.75
CA PHE A 64 -24.57 6.05 -67.76
C PHE A 64 -23.08 6.35 -67.68
N GLU A 65 -22.69 7.52 -68.18
CA GLU A 65 -21.30 7.97 -68.21
C GLU A 65 -21.06 8.99 -67.09
N LEU A 66 -20.01 8.76 -66.29
CA LEU A 66 -19.57 9.64 -65.21
C LEU A 66 -18.21 10.25 -65.59
N PRO A 67 -18.14 11.55 -65.90
CA PRO A 67 -16.86 12.24 -66.14
C PRO A 67 -15.97 12.18 -64.89
N VAL A 68 -14.72 11.77 -65.05
CA VAL A 68 -13.75 11.67 -63.95
C VAL A 68 -12.33 11.88 -64.47
N ASP A 69 -11.49 12.52 -63.67
CA ASP A 69 -10.07 12.73 -63.99
C ASP A 69 -9.18 11.56 -63.54
N TYR A 70 -9.55 10.92 -62.43
CA TYR A 70 -8.84 9.79 -61.83
C TYR A 70 -9.80 8.68 -61.43
N ILE A 71 -9.34 7.44 -61.56
CA ILE A 71 -10.07 6.26 -61.10
C ILE A 71 -9.16 5.47 -60.18
N LEU A 72 -9.60 5.28 -58.94
CA LEU A 72 -8.90 4.48 -57.94
C LEU A 72 -9.77 3.28 -57.56
N ALA A 73 -9.31 2.07 -57.87
CA ALA A 73 -10.02 0.83 -57.54
C ALA A 73 -9.75 0.45 -56.08
N ALA A 74 -10.74 0.65 -55.20
CA ALA A 74 -10.65 0.32 -53.77
C ALA A 74 -11.38 -1.00 -53.43
N ILE A 75 -10.95 -2.12 -54.00
CA ILE A 75 -11.62 -3.45 -53.91
C ILE A 75 -11.03 -4.39 -52.85
N GLY A 76 -10.32 -3.85 -51.86
CA GLY A 76 -9.62 -4.60 -50.81
C GLY A 76 -8.11 -4.67 -51.04
N GLN A 77 -7.41 -5.51 -50.27
CA GLN A 77 -5.95 -5.63 -50.31
C GLN A 77 -5.55 -7.02 -50.81
N LYS A 78 -4.43 -7.12 -51.51
CA LYS A 78 -3.83 -8.37 -51.99
C LYS A 78 -2.33 -8.34 -51.74
N THR A 79 -1.77 -9.47 -51.30
CA THR A 79 -0.33 -9.64 -51.18
C THR A 79 0.32 -9.58 -52.57
N LEU A 80 1.19 -8.59 -52.78
CA LEU A 80 2.05 -8.51 -53.96
C LEU A 80 3.40 -9.12 -53.62
N ALA A 81 3.70 -10.27 -54.22
CA ALA A 81 4.96 -10.97 -54.00
C ALA A 81 5.74 -11.28 -55.31
N PRO A 82 5.86 -10.35 -56.27
CA PRO A 82 6.57 -10.59 -57.53
C PRO A 82 8.07 -10.85 -57.35
N PHE A 83 8.61 -10.51 -56.19
CA PHE A 83 10.03 -10.70 -55.83
C PHE A 83 10.37 -12.15 -55.46
N ILE A 84 9.38 -13.03 -55.25
CA ILE A 84 9.63 -14.40 -54.78
C ILE A 84 10.49 -15.19 -55.78
N ASP A 85 10.25 -15.04 -57.08
CA ASP A 85 11.00 -15.76 -58.11
C ASP A 85 12.48 -15.33 -58.13
N ASP A 86 12.74 -14.04 -57.93
CA ASP A 86 14.10 -13.49 -57.83
C ASP A 86 14.82 -14.02 -56.58
N ILE A 87 14.17 -13.96 -55.41
CA ILE A 87 14.73 -14.51 -54.16
C ILE A 87 15.01 -16.01 -54.30
N ASN A 88 14.06 -16.78 -54.83
CA ASN A 88 14.19 -18.23 -54.99
C ASN A 88 15.30 -18.61 -55.98
N SER A 89 15.58 -17.78 -56.98
CA SER A 89 16.68 -18.04 -57.93
C SER A 89 18.09 -17.93 -57.30
N HIS A 90 18.21 -17.20 -56.19
CA HIS A 90 19.46 -17.01 -55.45
C HIS A 90 19.53 -17.81 -54.13
N ALA A 91 18.43 -18.44 -53.73
CA ALA A 91 18.35 -19.23 -52.51
C ALA A 91 19.13 -20.55 -52.67
N LYS A 92 20.04 -20.85 -51.72
CA LYS A 92 20.81 -22.11 -51.71
C LYS A 92 20.08 -23.22 -50.97
N ASP A 93 19.31 -22.87 -49.93
CA ASP A 93 18.61 -23.80 -49.06
C ASP A 93 17.15 -23.38 -48.91
N GLY A 94 16.25 -24.12 -49.58
CA GLY A 94 14.80 -23.91 -49.50
C GLY A 94 14.22 -22.92 -50.51
N LYS A 95 12.92 -22.62 -50.38
CA LYS A 95 12.20 -21.66 -51.25
C LYS A 95 11.05 -20.97 -50.50
N ILE A 96 10.76 -19.74 -50.86
CA ILE A 96 9.52 -19.06 -50.47
C ILE A 96 8.41 -19.57 -51.39
N ALA A 97 7.30 -20.02 -50.80
CA ALA A 97 6.10 -20.41 -51.53
C ALA A 97 4.94 -19.48 -51.18
N LEU A 98 3.95 -19.42 -52.07
CA LEU A 98 2.66 -18.80 -51.77
C LEU A 98 1.64 -19.89 -51.44
N ASN A 99 0.77 -19.63 -50.47
CA ASN A 99 -0.35 -20.49 -50.14
C ASN A 99 -1.50 -20.28 -51.14
N LYS A 100 -2.58 -21.07 -50.99
CA LYS A 100 -3.75 -21.03 -51.89
C LYS A 100 -4.48 -19.69 -51.99
N TYR A 101 -4.19 -18.75 -51.08
CA TYR A 101 -4.76 -17.41 -51.05
C TYR A 101 -3.83 -16.35 -51.66
N GLY A 102 -2.64 -16.74 -52.13
CA GLY A 102 -1.64 -15.83 -52.68
C GLY A 102 -0.80 -15.10 -51.64
N ASN A 103 -0.83 -15.55 -50.37
CA ASN A 103 -0.01 -15.05 -49.27
C ASN A 103 1.23 -15.93 -49.09
N ILE A 104 2.28 -15.41 -48.46
CA ILE A 104 3.52 -16.14 -48.17
C ILE A 104 3.21 -17.31 -47.23
N ASP A 105 3.61 -18.50 -47.65
CA ASP A 105 3.52 -19.73 -46.87
C ASP A 105 4.64 -19.78 -45.83
N VAL A 106 4.25 -20.07 -44.59
CA VAL A 106 5.15 -20.09 -43.44
C VAL A 106 4.78 -21.22 -42.50
N ASN A 107 5.72 -21.62 -41.66
CA ASN A 107 5.40 -22.41 -40.48
C ASN A 107 4.38 -21.63 -39.61
N PRO A 108 3.20 -22.18 -39.32
CA PRO A 108 2.13 -21.44 -38.65
C PRO A 108 2.44 -21.11 -37.19
N VAL A 109 3.52 -21.66 -36.63
CA VAL A 109 3.97 -21.50 -35.24
C VAL A 109 5.20 -20.57 -35.16
N THR A 110 6.22 -20.76 -36.00
CA THR A 110 7.45 -19.95 -35.97
C THR A 110 7.50 -18.82 -37.00
N LEU A 111 6.56 -18.81 -37.94
CA LEU A 111 6.48 -17.84 -39.04
C LEU A 111 7.73 -17.82 -39.96
N GLN A 112 8.55 -18.87 -39.87
CA GLN A 112 9.67 -19.11 -40.77
C GLN A 112 9.14 -19.58 -42.13
N THR A 113 9.69 -19.02 -43.21
CA THR A 113 9.39 -19.47 -44.58
C THR A 113 10.12 -20.78 -44.89
N GLY A 114 9.98 -21.30 -46.11
CA GLY A 114 10.78 -22.43 -46.57
C GLY A 114 12.28 -22.12 -46.71
N ILE A 115 12.71 -20.86 -46.66
CA ILE A 115 14.13 -20.46 -46.59
C ILE A 115 14.48 -20.16 -45.13
N PRO A 116 15.47 -20.85 -44.52
CA PRO A 116 15.75 -20.74 -43.08
C PRO A 116 16.08 -19.32 -42.59
N THR A 117 16.66 -18.48 -43.44
CA THR A 117 17.04 -17.09 -43.12
C THR A 117 15.90 -16.08 -43.29
N ILE A 118 14.72 -16.50 -43.77
CA ILE A 118 13.62 -15.59 -44.12
C ILE A 118 12.36 -15.94 -43.33
N PHE A 119 11.77 -14.91 -42.72
CA PHE A 119 10.56 -14.97 -41.91
C PHE A 119 9.52 -14.00 -42.47
N SER A 120 8.23 -14.30 -42.32
CA SER A 120 7.15 -13.43 -42.81
C SER A 120 6.02 -13.35 -41.79
N ALA A 121 5.38 -12.18 -41.65
CA ALA A 121 4.32 -11.92 -40.68
C ALA A 121 3.30 -10.91 -41.24
N GLY A 122 2.16 -10.79 -40.57
CA GLY A 122 1.12 -9.82 -40.89
C GLY A 122 0.32 -10.20 -42.13
N ASP A 123 -0.13 -9.20 -42.87
CA ASP A 123 -1.02 -9.38 -44.02
C ASP A 123 -0.38 -10.22 -45.13
N ALA A 124 0.95 -10.18 -45.25
CA ALA A 124 1.69 -11.02 -46.19
C ALA A 124 1.51 -12.53 -45.91
N VAL A 125 1.11 -12.93 -44.70
CA VAL A 125 0.86 -14.33 -44.31
C VAL A 125 -0.63 -14.63 -44.20
N LYS A 126 -1.38 -13.82 -43.45
CA LYS A 126 -2.81 -14.05 -43.16
C LYS A 126 -3.77 -13.42 -44.17
N GLY A 127 -3.31 -12.47 -44.98
CA GLY A 127 -4.20 -11.51 -45.63
C GLY A 127 -4.67 -10.44 -44.64
N PRO A 128 -5.58 -9.55 -45.06
CA PRO A 128 -5.99 -8.38 -44.29
C PRO A 128 -6.45 -8.76 -42.89
N ALA A 129 -5.73 -8.30 -41.87
CA ALA A 129 -6.03 -8.55 -40.48
C ALA A 129 -6.11 -7.24 -39.69
N THR A 130 -6.51 -7.34 -38.42
CA THR A 130 -6.41 -6.18 -37.52
C THR A 130 -4.94 -5.85 -37.24
N ALA A 131 -4.63 -4.58 -36.99
CA ALA A 131 -3.27 -4.18 -36.60
C ALA A 131 -2.74 -4.98 -35.39
N ILE A 132 -3.63 -5.35 -34.45
CA ILE A 132 -3.29 -6.15 -33.26
C ILE A 132 -2.80 -7.55 -33.65
N GLU A 133 -3.48 -8.21 -34.59
CA GLU A 133 -3.08 -9.54 -35.07
C GLU A 133 -1.76 -9.49 -35.84
N ALA A 134 -1.56 -8.45 -36.65
CA ALA A 134 -0.31 -8.22 -37.36
C ALA A 134 0.85 -8.01 -36.38
N ILE A 135 0.66 -7.18 -35.35
CA ILE A 135 1.66 -6.97 -34.27
C ILE A 135 1.96 -8.28 -33.52
N ALA A 136 0.93 -9.08 -33.21
CA ALA A 136 1.11 -10.36 -32.54
C ALA A 136 1.94 -11.34 -33.39
N GLN A 137 1.70 -11.41 -34.70
CA GLN A 137 2.54 -12.20 -35.60
C GLN A 137 3.97 -11.63 -35.72
N ALA A 138 4.11 -10.32 -35.82
CA ALA A 138 5.42 -9.68 -35.91
C ALA A 138 6.28 -9.99 -34.67
N ARG A 139 5.70 -10.01 -33.47
CA ARG A 139 6.39 -10.42 -32.23
C ARG A 139 6.91 -11.86 -32.32
N ARG A 140 6.07 -12.78 -32.78
CA ARG A 140 6.45 -14.20 -32.95
C ARG A 140 7.58 -14.37 -33.97
N ALA A 141 7.46 -13.70 -35.13
CA ALA A 141 8.50 -13.72 -36.14
C ALA A 141 9.81 -13.11 -35.61
N ALA A 142 9.73 -12.01 -34.85
CA ALA A 142 10.90 -11.38 -34.24
C ALA A 142 11.60 -12.31 -33.22
N LEU A 143 10.85 -13.06 -32.42
CA LEU A 143 11.41 -14.10 -31.53
C LEU A 143 12.15 -15.17 -32.34
N SER A 144 11.52 -15.69 -33.40
CA SER A 144 12.14 -16.70 -34.26
C SER A 144 13.38 -16.18 -35.00
N CYS A 145 13.36 -14.92 -35.47
CA CYS A 145 14.55 -14.24 -35.99
C CYS A 145 15.66 -14.15 -34.94
N HIS A 146 15.33 -13.76 -33.70
CA HIS A 146 16.31 -13.67 -32.61
C HIS A 146 16.94 -15.03 -32.28
N GLN A 147 16.11 -16.07 -32.17
CA GLN A 147 16.58 -17.45 -31.95
C GLN A 147 17.54 -17.88 -33.07
N TYR A 148 17.15 -17.67 -34.33
CA TYR A 148 18.00 -18.00 -35.47
C TYR A 148 19.35 -17.25 -35.44
N LEU A 149 19.32 -15.92 -35.24
CA LEU A 149 20.53 -15.08 -35.24
C LEU A 149 21.47 -15.37 -34.06
N THR A 150 20.95 -15.88 -32.95
CA THR A 150 21.73 -16.26 -31.77
C THR A 150 22.15 -17.74 -31.75
N GLY A 151 21.81 -18.51 -32.80
CA GLY A 151 22.12 -19.93 -32.90
C GLY A 151 21.30 -20.82 -31.96
N GLN A 152 20.19 -20.31 -31.42
CA GLN A 152 19.24 -21.08 -30.61
C GLN A 152 18.31 -21.90 -31.52
N GLU A 153 17.74 -22.97 -30.98
CA GLU A 153 16.65 -23.70 -31.64
C GLU A 153 15.44 -22.78 -31.83
N ILE A 154 14.92 -22.72 -33.07
CA ILE A 154 13.72 -21.93 -33.38
C ILE A 154 12.50 -22.69 -32.86
N LYS A 155 11.91 -22.20 -31.78
CA LYS A 155 10.72 -22.78 -31.17
C LYS A 155 9.61 -21.76 -30.99
N ALA A 156 8.41 -22.27 -30.79
CA ALA A 156 7.23 -21.47 -30.47
C ALA A 156 7.45 -20.60 -29.23
N GLU A 157 6.63 -19.56 -29.09
CA GLU A 157 6.43 -18.94 -27.78
C GLU A 157 5.97 -20.00 -26.78
N ASP A 158 6.46 -19.90 -25.55
CA ASP A 158 6.06 -20.83 -24.50
C ASP A 158 4.55 -20.70 -24.26
N TYR A 159 3.88 -21.83 -24.05
CA TYR A 159 2.46 -21.86 -23.76
C TYR A 159 2.14 -20.96 -22.56
N GLU A 160 1.06 -20.18 -22.63
CA GLU A 160 0.54 -19.39 -21.53
C GLU A 160 -0.97 -19.63 -21.39
N PHE A 161 -1.42 -20.03 -20.20
CA PHE A 161 -2.83 -20.21 -19.93
C PHE A 161 -3.52 -18.85 -19.77
N ILE A 162 -4.59 -18.62 -20.55
CA ILE A 162 -5.44 -17.43 -20.44
C ILE A 162 -6.90 -17.87 -20.40
N SER A 163 -7.55 -17.67 -19.26
CA SER A 163 -9.01 -17.86 -19.14
C SER A 163 -9.73 -16.67 -19.78
N ARG A 164 -10.64 -16.95 -20.71
CA ARG A 164 -11.39 -15.94 -21.47
C ARG A 164 -12.89 -16.14 -21.26
N LYS A 165 -13.65 -15.05 -21.17
CA LYS A 165 -15.13 -15.11 -21.10
C LYS A 165 -15.72 -15.85 -22.30
N ASP A 166 -15.14 -15.68 -23.49
CA ASP A 166 -15.54 -16.37 -24.72
C ASP A 166 -15.42 -17.89 -24.66
N HIS A 167 -14.56 -18.45 -23.80
CA HIS A 167 -14.47 -19.90 -23.62
C HIS A 167 -15.68 -20.48 -22.87
N PHE A 168 -16.40 -19.65 -22.11
CA PHE A 168 -17.63 -20.04 -21.41
C PHE A 168 -18.87 -19.81 -22.28
N LYS A 169 -18.99 -18.61 -22.86
CA LYS A 169 -20.08 -18.21 -23.76
C LYS A 169 -19.59 -17.09 -24.68
N LYS A 170 -20.00 -17.11 -25.95
CA LYS A 170 -19.80 -15.99 -26.87
C LYS A 170 -20.38 -14.70 -26.28
N GLN A 171 -19.56 -13.65 -26.17
CA GLN A 171 -20.01 -12.37 -25.63
C GLN A 171 -20.90 -11.62 -26.64
N THR A 172 -22.02 -11.07 -26.19
CA THR A 172 -22.93 -10.22 -27.00
C THR A 172 -23.21 -8.89 -26.29
N PRO A 173 -23.64 -7.83 -27.01
CA PRO A 173 -23.99 -6.54 -26.38
C PRO A 173 -25.02 -6.67 -25.25
N GLU A 174 -25.93 -7.63 -25.34
CA GLU A 174 -26.95 -7.92 -24.32
C GLU A 174 -26.32 -8.33 -22.99
N ASP A 175 -25.15 -8.99 -22.98
CA ASP A 175 -24.47 -9.41 -21.74
C ASP A 175 -24.02 -8.22 -20.86
N TYR A 176 -23.90 -7.03 -21.47
CA TYR A 176 -23.42 -5.79 -20.86
C TYR A 176 -24.55 -4.77 -20.62
N LYS A 177 -25.71 -4.97 -21.22
CA LYS A 177 -26.85 -4.05 -21.13
C LYS A 177 -27.33 -3.95 -19.68
N GLY A 178 -27.43 -2.71 -19.17
CA GLY A 178 -27.84 -2.44 -17.79
C GLY A 178 -26.77 -2.70 -16.72
N LYS A 179 -25.57 -3.18 -17.10
CA LYS A 179 -24.41 -3.29 -16.21
C LYS A 179 -23.45 -2.10 -16.33
N TYR A 180 -23.48 -1.45 -17.49
CA TYR A 180 -22.66 -0.28 -17.80
C TYR A 180 -23.54 0.80 -18.40
N VAL A 181 -23.26 2.06 -18.06
CA VAL A 181 -23.93 3.21 -18.65
C VAL A 181 -23.55 3.30 -20.13
N ASN A 182 -24.55 3.44 -20.99
CA ASN A 182 -24.29 3.72 -22.40
C ASN A 182 -23.85 5.18 -22.53
N GLN A 183 -22.61 5.40 -22.97
CA GLN A 183 -22.03 6.71 -23.15
C GLN A 183 -21.58 6.88 -24.60
N ASN A 184 -22.06 7.96 -25.22
CA ASN A 184 -21.60 8.37 -26.53
C ASN A 184 -20.13 8.80 -26.43
N ARG A 185 -19.37 8.55 -27.50
CA ARG A 185 -18.00 9.03 -27.62
C ARG A 185 -18.02 10.56 -27.74
N HIS A 186 -17.13 11.25 -27.03
CA HIS A 186 -16.86 12.65 -27.28
C HIS A 186 -16.34 12.84 -28.70
N GLU A 187 -16.91 13.82 -29.41
CA GLU A 187 -16.48 14.16 -30.75
C GLU A 187 -15.03 14.66 -30.70
N MET A 188 -14.17 14.14 -31.58
CA MET A 188 -12.79 14.60 -31.68
C MET A 188 -12.83 15.94 -32.43
N PRO A 189 -12.31 17.04 -31.86
CA PRO A 189 -12.14 18.28 -32.60
C PRO A 189 -11.34 18.04 -33.88
N THR A 190 -11.84 18.52 -35.01
CA THR A 190 -11.18 18.39 -36.30
C THR A 190 -10.98 19.72 -36.99
N LEU A 191 -10.02 19.79 -37.92
CA LEU A 191 -9.92 20.91 -38.85
C LEU A 191 -11.22 21.06 -39.67
N PRO A 192 -11.67 22.28 -39.96
CA PRO A 192 -12.77 22.51 -40.91
C PRO A 192 -12.49 21.85 -42.26
N ALA A 193 -13.50 21.23 -42.88
CA ALA A 193 -13.32 20.43 -44.11
C ALA A 193 -12.63 21.19 -45.26
N ASN A 194 -12.92 22.49 -45.41
CA ASN A 194 -12.30 23.37 -46.41
C ASN A 194 -10.80 23.63 -46.17
N GLU A 195 -10.28 23.29 -44.99
CA GLU A 195 -8.87 23.45 -44.61
C GLU A 195 -8.11 22.12 -44.55
N ARG A 196 -8.71 20.98 -44.94
CA ARG A 196 -8.08 19.66 -44.84
C ARG A 196 -7.20 19.27 -46.04
N ILE A 197 -7.18 20.09 -47.09
CA ILE A 197 -6.34 19.85 -48.28
C ILE A 197 -4.89 20.30 -47.99
N ASN A 198 -4.22 19.63 -47.07
CA ASN A 198 -2.82 19.83 -46.70
C ASN A 198 -2.28 18.60 -45.94
N PHE A 199 -1.06 18.71 -45.41
CA PHE A 199 -0.41 17.68 -44.58
C PHE A 199 -0.48 17.98 -43.07
N LYS A 200 -1.38 18.87 -42.62
CA LYS A 200 -1.61 19.12 -41.20
C LYS A 200 -2.46 17.99 -40.61
N GLU A 201 -2.33 17.80 -39.30
CA GLU A 201 -3.16 16.86 -38.55
C GLU A 201 -4.62 17.31 -38.58
N VAL A 202 -5.52 16.41 -39.00
CA VAL A 202 -6.97 16.70 -39.07
C VAL A 202 -7.62 16.55 -37.71
N GLU A 203 -7.23 15.54 -36.93
CA GLU A 203 -7.69 15.35 -35.53
C GLU A 203 -6.82 16.21 -34.60
N LEU A 204 -7.42 17.15 -33.87
CA LEU A 204 -6.68 18.16 -33.09
C LEU A 204 -6.46 17.76 -31.63
N GLY A 205 -6.87 16.55 -31.26
CA GLY A 205 -6.90 16.08 -29.87
C GLY A 205 -8.11 16.61 -29.09
N TYR A 206 -8.36 16.04 -27.91
CA TYR A 206 -9.46 16.48 -27.05
C TYR A 206 -9.23 17.90 -26.53
N GLU A 207 -10.32 18.64 -26.33
CA GLU A 207 -10.30 20.06 -25.96
C GLU A 207 -9.56 20.35 -24.65
N ASN A 208 -9.60 19.41 -23.70
CA ASN A 208 -8.96 19.54 -22.40
C ASN A 208 -8.69 18.16 -21.75
N GLU A 209 -7.97 18.19 -20.63
CA GLU A 209 -7.61 16.99 -19.87
C GLU A 209 -8.81 16.27 -19.25
N GLU A 210 -9.90 16.99 -18.95
CA GLU A 210 -11.12 16.39 -18.35
C GLU A 210 -11.81 15.48 -19.36
N VAL A 211 -12.02 15.95 -20.60
CA VAL A 211 -12.58 15.14 -21.69
C VAL A 211 -11.71 13.92 -21.97
N ALA A 212 -10.38 14.08 -21.96
CA ALA A 212 -9.47 12.95 -22.14
C ALA A 212 -9.60 11.90 -21.02
N LYS A 213 -9.80 12.34 -19.77
CA LYS A 213 -10.06 11.44 -18.62
C LYS A 213 -11.41 10.76 -18.71
N GLU A 214 -12.46 11.49 -19.10
CA GLU A 214 -13.81 10.94 -19.30
C GLU A 214 -13.80 9.85 -20.38
N GLU A 215 -13.14 10.11 -21.52
CA GLU A 215 -13.00 9.11 -22.59
C GLU A 215 -12.19 7.88 -22.15
N ALA A 216 -11.09 8.07 -21.41
CA ALA A 216 -10.36 6.95 -20.80
C ALA A 216 -11.20 6.19 -19.77
N ALA A 217 -12.12 6.87 -19.09
CA ALA A 217 -13.05 6.29 -18.13
C ALA A 217 -14.17 5.46 -18.78
N ARG A 218 -14.22 5.34 -20.11
CA ARG A 218 -15.15 4.44 -20.83
C ARG A 218 -14.70 2.97 -20.88
N CYS A 219 -13.44 2.68 -20.54
CA CYS A 219 -12.91 1.30 -20.52
C CYS A 219 -13.76 0.36 -19.62
N LEU A 220 -14.13 -0.83 -20.13
CA LEU A 220 -14.94 -1.83 -19.41
C LEU A 220 -14.16 -2.65 -18.37
N GLU A 221 -12.85 -2.43 -18.22
CA GLU A 221 -12.02 -3.09 -17.20
C GLU A 221 -12.05 -4.63 -17.28
N CYS A 222 -12.12 -5.18 -18.49
CA CYS A 222 -12.32 -6.61 -18.71
C CYS A 222 -11.14 -7.52 -18.29
N GLY A 223 -10.01 -6.94 -17.85
CA GLY A 223 -8.80 -7.67 -17.46
C GLY A 223 -8.76 -8.04 -15.98
N CYS A 224 -8.10 -9.15 -15.64
CA CYS A 224 -7.89 -9.56 -14.25
C CYS A 224 -6.68 -8.84 -13.64
N VAL A 225 -6.84 -8.26 -12.44
CA VAL A 225 -5.77 -7.53 -11.73
C VAL A 225 -4.58 -8.40 -11.33
N GLU A 226 -4.81 -9.70 -11.09
CA GLU A 226 -3.74 -10.66 -10.78
C GLU A 226 -3.18 -11.36 -12.02
N TYR A 227 -3.36 -10.83 -13.23
CA TYR A 227 -2.89 -11.50 -14.46
C TYR A 227 -1.43 -11.99 -14.39
N TYR A 228 -0.55 -11.21 -13.78
CA TYR A 228 0.89 -11.52 -13.67
C TYR A 228 1.26 -12.39 -12.46
N THR A 229 0.35 -12.55 -11.50
CA THR A 229 0.60 -13.12 -10.15
C THR A 229 -0.38 -14.21 -9.75
N CYS A 230 -1.34 -14.56 -10.62
CA CYS A 230 -2.37 -15.56 -10.38
C CYS A 230 -1.78 -16.99 -10.35
N ASP A 231 -1.94 -17.67 -9.21
CA ASP A 231 -1.47 -19.05 -9.00
C ASP A 231 -2.17 -20.02 -9.96
N LEU A 232 -3.48 -19.84 -10.20
CA LEU A 232 -4.22 -20.68 -11.14
C LEU A 232 -3.63 -20.58 -12.55
N LYS A 233 -3.32 -19.36 -13.01
CA LYS A 233 -2.70 -19.15 -14.32
C LYS A 233 -1.31 -19.77 -14.37
N LYS A 234 -0.49 -19.58 -13.33
CA LYS A 234 0.84 -20.18 -13.23
C LYS A 234 0.79 -21.70 -13.34
N HIS A 235 -0.04 -22.35 -12.55
CA HIS A 235 -0.14 -23.82 -12.54
C HIS A 235 -0.82 -24.36 -13.80
N ALA A 236 -1.88 -23.73 -14.30
CA ALA A 236 -2.52 -24.12 -15.54
C ALA A 236 -1.56 -24.01 -16.73
N THR A 237 -0.68 -23.00 -16.73
CA THR A 237 0.40 -22.86 -17.72
C THR A 237 1.40 -24.01 -17.60
N GLN A 238 1.91 -24.26 -16.39
CA GLN A 238 2.89 -25.32 -16.12
C GLN A 238 2.40 -26.72 -16.52
N TYR A 239 1.12 -27.01 -16.32
CA TYR A 239 0.52 -28.31 -16.63
C TYR A 239 -0.20 -28.35 -17.99
N HIS A 240 -0.05 -27.31 -18.82
CA HIS A 240 -0.69 -27.21 -20.15
C HIS A 240 -2.21 -27.46 -20.13
N ALA A 241 -2.89 -26.95 -19.09
CA ALA A 241 -4.32 -27.17 -18.90
C ALA A 241 -5.14 -26.45 -19.98
N THR A 242 -6.08 -27.16 -20.61
CA THR A 242 -6.92 -26.59 -21.68
C THR A 242 -8.35 -26.42 -21.18
N GLN A 243 -8.81 -25.17 -21.05
CA GLN A 243 -10.15 -24.82 -20.52
C GLN A 243 -11.28 -25.45 -21.35
N GLU A 244 -11.11 -25.54 -22.66
CA GLU A 244 -12.12 -26.03 -23.59
C GLU A 244 -12.40 -27.54 -23.51
N ASN A 245 -11.53 -28.32 -22.87
CA ASN A 245 -11.72 -29.77 -22.72
C ASN A 245 -12.92 -30.12 -21.81
N PHE A 246 -13.34 -29.19 -20.96
CA PHE A 246 -14.42 -29.39 -19.99
C PHE A 246 -15.52 -28.32 -20.16
N LYS A 247 -16.01 -28.16 -21.39
CA LYS A 247 -17.19 -27.30 -21.66
C LYS A 247 -18.43 -27.86 -20.99
N GLY A 248 -19.22 -26.98 -20.40
CA GLY A 248 -20.46 -27.34 -19.69
C GLY A 248 -21.08 -26.13 -19.01
N ASP A 249 -21.98 -26.41 -18.08
CA ASP A 249 -22.63 -25.37 -17.29
C ASP A 249 -21.61 -24.61 -16.43
N PHE A 250 -21.82 -23.31 -16.30
CA PHE A 250 -21.09 -22.44 -15.39
C PHE A 250 -22.08 -21.56 -14.62
N LYS A 251 -21.66 -21.11 -13.44
CA LYS A 251 -22.43 -20.15 -12.65
C LYS A 251 -21.91 -18.74 -12.91
N GLN A 252 -22.85 -17.80 -13.00
CA GLN A 252 -22.55 -16.39 -13.07
C GLN A 252 -23.05 -15.72 -11.79
N TYR A 253 -22.15 -15.01 -11.12
CA TYR A 253 -22.43 -14.28 -9.89
C TYR A 253 -22.32 -12.78 -10.13
N ASN A 254 -23.09 -12.00 -9.38
CA ASN A 254 -22.87 -10.55 -9.30
C ASN A 254 -21.60 -10.30 -8.48
N VAL A 255 -20.76 -9.38 -8.97
CA VAL A 255 -19.58 -8.92 -8.23
C VAL A 255 -20.04 -8.02 -7.09
N ARG A 256 -19.47 -8.23 -5.91
CA ARG A 256 -19.80 -7.48 -4.70
C ARG A 256 -18.78 -6.37 -4.47
N PHE A 257 -19.27 -5.14 -4.45
CA PHE A 257 -18.51 -3.91 -4.15
C PHE A 257 -19.02 -3.20 -2.89
N ASP A 258 -19.82 -3.89 -2.08
CA ASP A 258 -20.48 -3.32 -0.91
C ASP A 258 -19.53 -3.05 0.26
N HIS A 259 -18.30 -3.59 0.22
CA HIS A 259 -17.24 -3.22 1.14
C HIS A 259 -16.27 -2.21 0.50
N PRO A 260 -15.91 -1.11 1.19
CA PRO A 260 -15.14 -0.01 0.58
C PRO A 260 -13.70 -0.36 0.18
N PHE A 261 -13.15 -1.45 0.73
CA PHE A 261 -11.77 -1.89 0.49
C PHE A 261 -11.63 -3.29 -0.12
N ILE A 262 -12.72 -4.05 -0.19
CA ILE A 262 -12.68 -5.48 -0.55
C ILE A 262 -13.74 -5.73 -1.62
N GLU A 263 -13.30 -6.20 -2.78
CA GLU A 263 -14.15 -6.70 -3.85
C GLU A 263 -14.25 -8.23 -3.72
N ILE A 264 -15.45 -8.78 -3.92
CA ILE A 264 -15.65 -10.25 -4.04
C ILE A 264 -16.27 -10.58 -5.39
N ASP A 265 -15.48 -11.23 -6.25
CA ASP A 265 -15.89 -11.77 -7.54
C ASP A 265 -15.87 -13.30 -7.52
N ASN A 266 -17.00 -13.90 -7.16
CA ASN A 266 -17.16 -15.36 -7.13
C ASN A 266 -17.01 -16.02 -8.52
N ASN A 267 -17.07 -15.27 -9.63
CA ASN A 267 -16.84 -15.84 -10.96
C ASN A 267 -15.38 -16.30 -11.16
N LYS A 268 -14.45 -15.79 -10.34
CA LYS A 268 -13.03 -16.15 -10.36
C LYS A 268 -12.65 -17.17 -9.27
N CYS A 269 -13.58 -17.52 -8.38
CA CYS A 269 -13.32 -18.32 -7.20
C CYS A 269 -13.16 -19.81 -7.55
N ILE A 270 -12.08 -20.43 -7.06
CA ILE A 270 -11.83 -21.88 -7.21
C ILE A 270 -12.20 -22.68 -5.95
N LEU A 271 -12.93 -22.08 -5.01
CA LEU A 271 -13.42 -22.70 -3.77
C LEU A 271 -12.33 -23.36 -2.90
N CYS A 272 -11.09 -22.87 -2.97
CA CYS A 272 -9.97 -23.39 -2.18
C CYS A 272 -10.06 -23.13 -0.66
N ALA A 273 -11.07 -22.35 -0.22
CA ALA A 273 -11.31 -21.94 1.16
C ALA A 273 -10.16 -21.19 1.87
N ARG A 274 -9.09 -20.79 1.17
CA ARG A 274 -7.96 -20.03 1.76
C ARG A 274 -8.42 -18.74 2.48
N CYS A 275 -9.38 -18.02 1.90
CA CYS A 275 -9.94 -16.80 2.48
C CYS A 275 -10.77 -17.07 3.76
N VAL A 276 -11.50 -18.17 3.82
CA VAL A 276 -12.26 -18.61 5.00
C VAL A 276 -11.29 -19.02 6.11
N ARG A 277 -10.31 -19.86 5.76
CA ARG A 277 -9.30 -20.37 6.69
C ARG A 277 -8.46 -19.26 7.29
N ILE A 278 -7.93 -18.32 6.50
CA ILE A 278 -7.13 -17.21 7.06
C ILE A 278 -7.96 -16.28 7.96
N CYS A 279 -9.24 -16.07 7.63
CA CYS A 279 -10.14 -15.26 8.43
C CYS A 279 -10.50 -15.92 9.78
N ASN A 280 -10.62 -17.24 9.81
CA ASN A 280 -10.92 -18.00 11.02
C ASN A 280 -9.66 -18.36 11.83
N GLU A 281 -8.68 -19.00 11.20
CA GLU A 281 -7.50 -19.59 11.84
C GLU A 281 -6.44 -18.58 12.24
N VAL A 282 -6.30 -17.47 11.50
CA VAL A 282 -5.22 -16.48 11.73
C VAL A 282 -5.77 -15.20 12.33
N VAL A 283 -6.78 -14.62 11.67
CA VAL A 283 -7.40 -13.37 12.15
C VAL A 283 -8.27 -13.64 13.38
N GLY A 284 -8.99 -14.76 13.42
CA GLY A 284 -9.99 -15.03 14.47
C GLY A 284 -11.28 -14.22 14.31
N ALA A 285 -11.56 -13.67 13.12
CA ALA A 285 -12.77 -12.89 12.84
C ALA A 285 -13.93 -13.75 12.32
N ASN A 286 -13.63 -14.86 11.65
CA ASN A 286 -14.62 -15.81 11.11
C ASN A 286 -15.78 -15.14 10.32
N ALA A 287 -15.43 -14.17 9.48
CA ALA A 287 -16.41 -13.32 8.77
C ALA A 287 -16.83 -13.85 7.38
N LEU A 288 -16.18 -14.92 6.90
CA LEU A 288 -16.38 -15.50 5.56
C LEU A 288 -16.68 -17.00 5.69
N GLY A 289 -17.57 -17.51 4.84
CA GLY A 289 -17.92 -18.93 4.79
C GLY A 289 -18.21 -19.44 3.37
N LEU A 290 -18.29 -20.76 3.25
CA LEU A 290 -18.83 -21.45 2.07
C LEU A 290 -20.34 -21.61 2.25
N VAL A 291 -21.11 -21.13 1.29
CA VAL A 291 -22.58 -21.23 1.28
C VAL A 291 -23.01 -22.28 0.27
N ASN A 292 -24.11 -22.99 0.56
CA ASN A 292 -24.66 -24.11 -0.22
C ASN A 292 -23.74 -25.35 -0.25
N ARG A 293 -23.90 -26.21 -1.27
CA ARG A 293 -23.18 -27.47 -1.45
C ARG A 293 -22.97 -27.80 -2.93
N GLY A 294 -21.91 -28.56 -3.23
CA GLY A 294 -21.63 -29.03 -4.59
C GLY A 294 -21.38 -27.89 -5.58
N PHE A 295 -21.97 -27.97 -6.77
CA PHE A 295 -21.81 -26.98 -7.83
C PHE A 295 -22.39 -25.59 -7.50
N ASP A 296 -23.33 -25.51 -6.56
CA ASP A 296 -23.95 -24.26 -6.13
C ASP A 296 -23.16 -23.55 -5.01
N THR A 297 -21.97 -24.06 -4.66
CA THR A 297 -21.15 -23.51 -3.57
C THR A 297 -20.50 -22.20 -3.98
N TYR A 298 -20.54 -21.19 -3.11
CA TYR A 298 -19.86 -19.91 -3.30
C TYR A 298 -19.37 -19.33 -1.97
N ILE A 299 -18.45 -18.36 -2.05
CA ILE A 299 -17.96 -17.65 -0.87
C ILE A 299 -18.89 -16.47 -0.57
N ALA A 300 -19.31 -16.35 0.69
CA ALA A 300 -20.08 -15.20 1.15
C ALA A 300 -19.68 -14.79 2.57
N PRO A 301 -19.91 -13.53 2.94
CA PRO A 301 -19.88 -13.10 4.33
C PRO A 301 -20.94 -13.81 5.18
N SER A 302 -20.75 -13.80 6.49
CA SER A 302 -21.69 -14.40 7.45
C SER A 302 -23.12 -13.86 7.23
N LEU A 303 -24.09 -14.78 7.18
CA LEU A 303 -25.52 -14.49 6.92
C LEU A 303 -25.81 -13.80 5.57
N GLY A 304 -24.84 -13.77 4.64
CA GLY A 304 -24.98 -13.08 3.35
C GLY A 304 -24.91 -11.55 3.42
N LEU A 305 -24.72 -10.98 4.61
CA LEU A 305 -24.64 -9.54 4.88
C LEU A 305 -23.44 -8.88 4.21
N SER A 306 -23.34 -7.55 4.27
CA SER A 306 -22.09 -6.86 3.92
C SER A 306 -20.99 -7.24 4.91
N LEU A 307 -19.73 -7.34 4.45
CA LEU A 307 -18.59 -7.52 5.34
C LEU A 307 -18.55 -6.46 6.45
N THR A 308 -18.97 -5.21 6.17
CA THR A 308 -19.02 -4.13 7.16
C THR A 308 -20.04 -4.36 8.28
N GLU A 309 -20.99 -5.27 8.08
CA GLU A 309 -22.04 -5.65 9.03
C GLU A 309 -21.74 -6.98 9.74
N THR A 310 -20.58 -7.58 9.46
CA THR A 310 -20.11 -8.83 10.08
C THR A 310 -18.96 -8.56 11.06
N ASP A 311 -18.33 -9.62 11.55
CA ASP A 311 -17.13 -9.56 12.39
C ASP A 311 -15.85 -9.25 11.60
N CYS A 312 -15.95 -8.90 10.32
CA CYS A 312 -14.82 -8.48 9.50
C CYS A 312 -14.10 -7.27 10.13
N GLU A 313 -12.78 -7.43 10.29
CA GLU A 313 -11.88 -6.37 10.78
C GLU A 313 -11.33 -5.50 9.65
N SER A 314 -11.71 -5.78 8.38
CA SER A 314 -11.22 -5.08 7.19
C SER A 314 -9.68 -5.14 7.08
N CYS A 315 -9.08 -6.27 7.45
CA CYS A 315 -7.63 -6.44 7.47
C CYS A 315 -6.99 -6.71 6.10
N GLY A 316 -7.76 -7.19 5.13
CA GLY A 316 -7.30 -7.52 3.79
C GLY A 316 -6.49 -8.82 3.66
N LEU A 317 -6.35 -9.63 4.72
CA LEU A 317 -5.66 -10.93 4.61
C LEU A 317 -6.38 -11.93 3.69
N CYS A 318 -7.70 -11.83 3.53
CA CYS A 318 -8.43 -12.62 2.54
C CYS A 318 -8.03 -12.28 1.10
N ILE A 319 -7.62 -11.03 0.82
CA ILE A 319 -7.05 -10.62 -0.47
C ILE A 319 -5.67 -11.27 -0.63
N SER A 320 -4.79 -11.11 0.36
CA SER A 320 -3.43 -11.69 0.31
C SER A 320 -3.43 -13.21 0.16
N ALA A 321 -4.44 -13.90 0.69
CA ALA A 321 -4.57 -15.34 0.58
C ALA A 321 -5.24 -15.82 -0.72
N CYS A 322 -5.86 -14.93 -1.50
CA CYS A 322 -6.64 -15.32 -2.68
C CYS A 322 -5.73 -15.61 -3.89
N PRO A 323 -5.75 -16.83 -4.46
CA PRO A 323 -4.88 -17.19 -5.58
C PRO A 323 -5.32 -16.66 -6.95
N THR A 324 -6.56 -16.19 -7.08
CA THR A 324 -7.22 -15.97 -8.39
C THR A 324 -7.87 -14.61 -8.57
N ALA A 325 -7.60 -13.65 -7.68
CA ALA A 325 -8.30 -12.35 -7.64
C ALA A 325 -9.82 -12.44 -7.44
N ALA A 326 -10.33 -13.58 -6.94
CA ALA A 326 -11.73 -13.70 -6.54
C ALA A 326 -12.08 -12.80 -5.33
N ILE A 327 -11.08 -12.51 -4.50
CA ILE A 327 -11.12 -11.44 -3.53
C ILE A 327 -9.94 -10.52 -3.83
N SER A 328 -10.23 -9.24 -4.12
CA SER A 328 -9.25 -8.22 -4.52
C SER A 328 -9.48 -6.91 -3.76
N GLU A 329 -8.52 -5.99 -3.87
CA GLU A 329 -8.69 -4.64 -3.32
C GLU A 329 -9.76 -3.89 -4.13
N ASN A 330 -10.73 -3.30 -3.42
CA ASN A 330 -11.69 -2.38 -4.02
C ASN A 330 -11.02 -1.01 -4.14
N VAL A 331 -10.58 -0.66 -5.35
CA VAL A 331 -9.78 0.55 -5.63
C VAL A 331 -10.63 1.64 -6.29
N ILE A 332 -10.26 2.90 -6.05
CA ILE A 332 -10.95 4.08 -6.61
C ILE A 332 -10.49 4.46 -8.03
N PHE A 333 -9.45 3.80 -8.53
CA PHE A 333 -8.91 3.98 -9.87
C PHE A 333 -9.18 2.72 -10.69
N LYS A 334 -9.15 2.82 -12.02
CA LYS A 334 -9.42 1.69 -12.89
C LYS A 334 -8.41 0.55 -12.69
N PRO A 335 -8.83 -0.60 -12.16
CA PRO A 335 -7.96 -1.75 -12.03
C PRO A 335 -7.66 -2.34 -13.42
N GLY A 336 -6.38 -2.58 -13.71
CA GLY A 336 -5.96 -3.23 -14.95
C GLY A 336 -4.81 -4.19 -14.70
N PRO A 337 -4.55 -5.16 -15.61
CA PRO A 337 -3.37 -5.99 -15.52
C PRO A 337 -2.14 -5.11 -15.78
N VAL A 338 -1.44 -4.76 -14.70
CA VAL A 338 -0.22 -3.95 -14.78
C VAL A 338 0.94 -4.73 -14.22
N LYS A 339 1.98 -4.89 -15.05
CA LYS A 339 3.25 -5.46 -14.60
C LYS A 339 3.99 -4.43 -13.76
N THR A 340 4.08 -4.70 -12.48
CA THR A 340 4.74 -3.88 -11.46
C THR A 340 6.16 -4.36 -11.17
N GLU A 341 6.93 -3.48 -10.54
CA GLU A 341 8.26 -3.73 -10.00
C GLU A 341 8.20 -3.65 -8.46
N PRO A 342 8.91 -4.52 -7.73
CA PRO A 342 8.89 -4.51 -6.28
C PRO A 342 9.85 -3.47 -5.71
N ILE A 343 9.41 -2.74 -4.68
CA ILE A 343 10.27 -1.93 -3.79
C ILE A 343 10.05 -2.44 -2.36
N ASN A 344 11.12 -2.90 -1.71
CA ASN A 344 11.03 -3.43 -0.35
C ASN A 344 11.22 -2.33 0.70
N SER A 345 10.50 -2.39 1.81
CA SER A 345 10.66 -1.43 2.90
C SER A 345 10.08 -1.97 4.20
N ILE A 346 10.14 -1.16 5.27
CA ILE A 346 9.51 -1.45 6.56
C ILE A 346 8.28 -0.57 6.72
N CYS A 347 7.21 -1.13 7.28
CA CYS A 347 6.00 -0.40 7.63
C CYS A 347 6.32 0.72 8.64
N ASN A 348 5.87 1.94 8.33
CA ASN A 348 6.09 3.15 9.14
C ASN A 348 4.87 3.59 9.98
N TYR A 349 3.91 2.67 10.21
CA TYR A 349 2.72 2.92 11.03
C TYR A 349 2.95 2.50 12.50
N CYS A 350 2.63 1.25 12.87
CA CYS A 350 2.78 0.74 14.24
C CYS A 350 4.21 0.26 14.56
N SER A 351 4.45 -0.11 15.82
CA SER A 351 5.77 -0.52 16.35
C SER A 351 6.21 -1.97 16.06
N VAL A 352 5.44 -2.71 15.26
CA VAL A 352 5.72 -4.13 14.98
C VAL A 352 6.91 -4.30 14.05
N GLY A 353 7.06 -3.44 13.03
CA GLY A 353 8.15 -3.54 12.06
C GLY A 353 7.93 -4.59 10.96
N CYS A 354 6.72 -4.67 10.40
CA CYS A 354 6.45 -5.59 9.29
C CYS A 354 7.21 -5.17 8.02
N GLU A 355 7.85 -6.12 7.35
CA GLU A 355 8.47 -5.95 6.04
C GLU A 355 7.42 -6.01 4.93
N LEU A 356 7.51 -5.06 4.00
CA LEU A 356 6.53 -4.80 2.95
C LEU A 356 7.21 -4.77 1.58
N THR A 357 6.45 -5.12 0.55
CA THR A 357 6.79 -4.87 -0.85
C THR A 357 5.74 -3.93 -1.45
N TYR A 358 6.17 -2.72 -1.82
CA TYR A 358 5.41 -1.80 -2.66
C TYR A 358 5.51 -2.27 -4.11
N ASN A 359 4.37 -2.54 -4.74
CA ASN A 359 4.32 -2.95 -6.14
C ASN A 359 4.09 -1.70 -7.00
N VAL A 360 5.15 -1.21 -7.63
CA VAL A 360 5.15 0.08 -8.32
C VAL A 360 5.15 -0.05 -9.84
N LYS A 361 4.63 0.96 -10.53
CA LYS A 361 4.85 1.15 -11.96
C LYS A 361 5.25 2.60 -12.17
N LYS A 362 6.50 2.82 -12.59
CA LYS A 362 7.11 4.16 -12.54
C LYS A 362 6.99 4.68 -11.10
N ASP A 363 6.35 5.83 -10.90
CA ASP A 363 6.21 6.47 -9.59
C ASP A 363 4.87 6.18 -8.90
N PHE A 364 4.03 5.31 -9.46
CA PHE A 364 2.72 4.98 -8.89
C PHE A 364 2.74 3.63 -8.17
N VAL A 365 2.41 3.64 -6.88
CA VAL A 365 2.21 2.44 -6.06
C VAL A 365 0.84 1.85 -6.36
N TRP A 366 0.81 0.68 -6.98
CA TRP A 366 -0.44 -0.01 -7.30
C TRP A 366 -1.06 -0.68 -6.08
N ARG A 367 -0.23 -1.32 -5.26
CA ARG A 367 -0.63 -2.08 -4.08
C ARG A 367 0.55 -2.44 -3.20
N VAL A 368 0.26 -2.90 -2.00
CA VAL A 368 1.23 -3.41 -1.04
C VAL A 368 0.96 -4.89 -0.72
N THR A 369 2.04 -5.66 -0.69
CA THR A 369 2.07 -7.06 -0.23
C THR A 369 3.04 -7.18 0.92
N GLY A 370 2.86 -8.19 1.79
CA GLY A 370 3.87 -8.50 2.81
C GLY A 370 5.08 -9.17 2.17
N ALA A 371 6.27 -8.84 2.68
CA ALA A 371 7.49 -9.55 2.36
C ALA A 371 7.76 -10.64 3.41
N ASN A 372 8.63 -11.60 3.11
CA ASN A 372 9.10 -12.58 4.10
C ASN A 372 10.22 -11.95 4.93
N GLY A 373 9.82 -11.33 6.04
CA GLY A 373 10.72 -10.56 6.90
C GLY A 373 11.04 -11.18 8.25
N LEU A 374 11.87 -10.48 9.03
CA LEU A 374 12.27 -10.90 10.38
C LEU A 374 11.09 -11.01 11.35
N VAL A 375 10.09 -10.14 11.21
CA VAL A 375 8.93 -10.09 12.11
C VAL A 375 7.72 -10.83 11.54
N ASN A 376 7.32 -10.50 10.31
CA ASN A 376 6.20 -11.11 9.59
C ASN A 376 6.72 -12.17 8.59
N SER A 377 7.34 -13.23 9.11
CA SER A 377 7.91 -14.32 8.29
C SER A 377 6.86 -15.09 7.45
N ASP A 378 5.58 -14.98 7.81
CA ASP A 378 4.46 -15.52 7.04
C ASP A 378 3.88 -14.50 6.03
N SER A 379 4.54 -13.34 5.87
CA SER A 379 4.13 -12.23 5.01
C SER A 379 2.76 -11.63 5.34
N ASN A 380 2.24 -11.88 6.55
CA ASN A 380 1.00 -11.25 6.98
C ASN A 380 1.21 -9.76 7.28
N ILE A 381 0.28 -8.93 6.82
CA ILE A 381 0.26 -7.48 7.02
C ILE A 381 -1.14 -7.03 7.44
N CYS A 382 -1.24 -5.85 8.06
CA CYS A 382 -2.50 -5.29 8.53
C CYS A 382 -3.08 -4.24 7.57
N SER A 383 -4.26 -3.70 7.91
CA SER A 383 -4.96 -2.69 7.13
C SER A 383 -4.14 -1.42 6.89
N TYR A 384 -3.30 -1.01 7.84
CA TYR A 384 -2.40 0.14 7.68
C TYR A 384 -1.50 -0.02 6.45
N ALA A 385 -0.77 -1.13 6.35
CA ALA A 385 0.08 -1.39 5.20
C ALA A 385 -0.75 -1.69 3.94
N LYS A 386 -1.83 -2.47 4.11
CA LYS A 386 -2.62 -2.96 2.97
C LYS A 386 -3.38 -1.86 2.24
N PHE A 387 -3.86 -0.83 2.95
CA PHE A 387 -4.71 0.23 2.38
C PHE A 387 -4.20 1.64 2.63
N GLY A 388 -3.20 1.81 3.51
CA GLY A 388 -2.63 3.11 3.87
C GLY A 388 -1.50 3.58 2.96
N TYR A 389 -1.23 2.93 1.84
CA TYR A 389 -0.16 3.36 0.92
C TYR A 389 -0.58 4.53 0.00
N ASN A 390 -1.86 4.92 0.01
CA ASN A 390 -2.41 5.93 -0.91
C ASN A 390 -1.73 7.29 -0.82
N TYR A 391 -1.23 7.70 0.35
CA TYR A 391 -0.53 8.99 0.51
C TYR A 391 0.76 9.05 -0.33
N ILE A 392 1.39 7.91 -0.63
CA ILE A 392 2.60 7.85 -1.47
C ILE A 392 2.29 8.32 -2.88
N ASN A 393 1.07 8.07 -3.36
CA ASN A 393 0.60 8.49 -4.67
C ASN A 393 0.06 9.94 -4.69
N ASP A 394 0.00 10.63 -3.54
CA ASP A 394 -0.54 11.98 -3.47
C ASP A 394 0.41 13.00 -4.10
N LYS A 395 -0.06 13.65 -5.16
CA LYS A 395 0.69 14.68 -5.90
C LYS A 395 0.87 15.98 -5.13
N LYS A 396 0.16 16.17 -4.00
CA LYS A 396 0.27 17.35 -3.12
C LYS A 396 1.52 17.35 -2.24
N ARG A 397 2.36 16.32 -2.35
CA ARG A 397 3.63 16.24 -1.64
C ARG A 397 4.51 17.45 -1.96
N ILE A 398 5.12 18.03 -0.93
CA ILE A 398 6.01 19.18 -1.07
C ILE A 398 7.28 18.72 -1.79
N LYS A 399 7.72 19.51 -2.79
CA LYS A 399 8.89 19.17 -3.65
C LYS A 399 10.00 20.22 -3.60
N LYS A 400 9.76 21.35 -2.96
CA LYS A 400 10.74 22.43 -2.80
C LYS A 400 10.60 23.05 -1.42
N PRO A 401 11.68 23.59 -0.85
CA PRO A 401 11.57 24.41 0.35
C PRO A 401 10.64 25.60 0.13
N LEU A 402 9.79 25.89 1.11
CA LEU A 402 8.90 27.05 1.11
C LEU A 402 9.24 27.96 2.29
N TYR A 403 9.39 29.25 2.03
CA TYR A 403 9.62 30.27 3.05
C TYR A 403 8.47 31.27 3.07
N LYS A 404 8.04 31.64 4.27
CA LYS A 404 6.87 32.50 4.49
C LYS A 404 7.31 33.95 4.67
N GLU A 405 7.06 34.79 3.67
CA GLU A 405 7.31 36.23 3.72
C GLU A 405 5.98 36.99 3.72
N ASN A 406 5.79 37.87 4.71
CA ASN A 406 4.57 38.67 4.85
C ASN A 406 3.26 37.85 4.80
N GLY A 407 3.30 36.61 5.31
CA GLY A 407 2.17 35.69 5.34
C GLY A 407 1.98 34.84 4.07
N THR A 408 2.75 35.08 3.01
CA THR A 408 2.66 34.36 1.73
C THR A 408 3.81 33.37 1.58
N TRP A 409 3.51 32.19 1.03
CA TRP A 409 4.51 31.16 0.76
C TRP A 409 5.23 31.42 -0.56
N ASN A 410 6.57 31.43 -0.51
CA ASN A 410 7.44 31.52 -1.68
C ASN A 410 8.33 30.27 -1.77
N GLU A 411 8.47 29.71 -2.97
CA GLU A 411 9.47 28.67 -3.23
C GLU A 411 10.88 29.27 -3.16
N ILE A 412 11.79 28.61 -2.45
CA ILE A 412 13.21 29.00 -2.37
C ILE A 412 14.12 27.80 -2.70
N SER A 413 15.41 28.06 -2.94
CA SER A 413 16.39 26.98 -3.14
C SER A 413 16.71 26.26 -1.82
N PHE A 414 17.25 25.04 -1.91
CA PHE A 414 17.71 24.31 -0.74
C PHE A 414 18.86 25.02 -0.02
N GLU A 415 19.81 25.59 -0.76
CA GLU A 415 20.94 26.36 -0.20
C GLU A 415 20.43 27.55 0.62
N GLN A 416 19.46 28.30 0.08
CA GLN A 416 18.83 29.40 0.81
C GLN A 416 18.15 28.91 2.10
N ALA A 417 17.44 27.78 2.04
CA ALA A 417 16.79 27.20 3.20
C ALA A 417 17.82 26.76 4.27
N PHE A 418 18.91 26.11 3.86
CA PHE A 418 19.98 25.69 4.75
C PHE A 418 20.69 26.89 5.40
N ASP A 419 20.90 27.97 4.65
CA ASP A 419 21.48 29.21 5.15
C ASP A 419 20.58 29.87 6.20
N ILE A 420 19.26 29.97 5.94
CA ILE A 420 18.28 30.49 6.89
C ILE A 420 18.32 29.69 8.20
N ILE A 421 18.31 28.36 8.12
CA ILE A 421 18.39 27.48 9.29
C ILE A 421 19.70 27.70 10.05
N THR A 422 20.83 27.71 9.33
CA THR A 422 22.16 27.89 9.93
C THR A 422 22.28 29.23 10.62
N GLN A 423 21.81 30.30 9.99
CA GLN A 423 21.85 31.66 10.55
C GLN A 423 20.96 31.79 11.78
N ASN A 424 19.76 31.17 11.77
CA ASN A 424 18.89 31.13 12.94
C ASN A 424 19.60 30.43 14.12
N LEU A 425 20.16 29.23 13.89
CA LEU A 425 20.86 28.46 14.92
C LEU A 425 22.11 29.16 15.48
N LYS A 426 22.83 29.94 14.66
CA LYS A 426 24.00 30.71 15.11
C LYS A 426 23.62 31.97 15.90
N LYS A 427 22.47 32.57 15.59
CA LYS A 427 22.02 33.84 16.18
C LYS A 427 21.30 33.65 17.50
N GLN A 428 20.53 32.57 17.62
CA GLN A 428 19.64 32.35 18.76
C GLN A 428 20.36 31.68 19.93
N GLU A 429 19.84 31.91 21.14
CA GLU A 429 20.30 31.18 22.31
C GLU A 429 19.81 29.72 22.24
N GLY A 430 20.73 28.75 22.31
CA GLY A 430 20.39 27.33 22.22
C GLY A 430 19.33 26.89 23.23
N SER A 431 19.39 27.42 24.46
CA SER A 431 18.43 27.11 25.53
C SER A 431 16.97 27.42 25.17
N LYS A 432 16.73 28.36 24.24
CA LYS A 432 15.42 28.79 23.72
C LYS A 432 15.03 28.11 22.40
N THR A 433 15.83 27.18 21.92
CA THR A 433 15.61 26.41 20.70
C THR A 433 15.27 24.97 21.05
N ALA A 434 14.29 24.38 20.36
CA ALA A 434 13.93 22.98 20.55
C ALA A 434 13.74 22.25 19.21
N PHE A 435 14.38 21.08 19.10
CA PHE A 435 14.15 20.11 18.04
C PHE A 435 13.16 19.05 18.51
N PHE A 436 12.11 18.84 17.73
CA PHE A 436 11.11 17.79 17.93
C PHE A 436 11.18 16.82 16.75
N THR A 437 11.55 15.58 17.01
CA THR A 437 11.74 14.55 15.98
C THR A 437 10.73 13.43 16.14
N GLY A 438 10.05 13.08 15.06
CA GLY A 438 9.04 12.02 15.05
C GLY A 438 9.61 10.62 14.93
N ALA A 439 8.89 9.65 15.51
CA ALA A 439 9.19 8.21 15.40
C ALA A 439 9.06 7.63 13.98
N ARG A 440 8.66 8.43 12.97
CA ARG A 440 8.68 8.01 11.56
C ARG A 440 10.05 8.13 10.91
N LEU A 441 10.96 8.89 11.53
CA LEU A 441 12.31 9.11 11.04
C LEU A 441 13.19 7.89 11.32
N THR A 442 14.17 7.67 10.46
CA THR A 442 15.16 6.61 10.62
C THR A 442 16.14 6.93 11.76
N ASN A 443 16.79 5.91 12.30
CA ASN A 443 17.80 6.08 13.35
C ASN A 443 18.93 7.04 12.93
N GLU A 444 19.26 7.05 11.65
CA GLU A 444 20.30 7.88 11.05
C GLU A 444 19.89 9.36 11.04
N GLU A 445 18.66 9.65 10.63
CA GLU A 445 18.09 10.99 10.69
C GLU A 445 18.01 11.49 12.14
N LEU A 446 17.53 10.64 13.06
CA LEU A 446 17.43 10.96 14.49
C LEU A 446 18.80 11.29 15.08
N LEU A 447 19.83 10.49 14.80
CA LEU A 447 21.19 10.72 15.31
C LEU A 447 21.78 12.01 14.75
N LEU A 448 21.59 12.28 13.45
CA LEU A 448 22.12 13.48 12.81
C LEU A 448 21.47 14.75 13.36
N ILE A 449 20.15 14.76 13.52
CA ILE A 449 19.43 15.89 14.12
C ILE A 449 19.85 16.08 15.59
N LYS A 450 20.02 14.98 16.34
CA LYS A 450 20.55 15.04 17.72
C LYS A 450 21.92 15.68 17.79
N LYS A 451 22.83 15.36 16.87
CA LYS A 451 24.15 15.99 16.80
C LYS A 451 24.06 17.49 16.53
N ILE A 452 23.21 17.90 15.59
CA ILE A 452 22.99 19.32 15.29
C ILE A 452 22.42 20.06 16.50
N ALA A 453 21.38 19.50 17.14
CA ALA A 453 20.79 20.08 18.34
C ALA A 453 21.83 20.22 19.47
N SER A 454 22.66 19.19 19.68
CA SER A 454 23.73 19.21 20.69
C SER A 454 24.80 20.27 20.39
N ASN A 455 25.23 20.38 19.13
CA ASN A 455 26.21 21.38 18.68
C ASN A 455 25.70 22.81 18.84
N SER A 456 24.39 23.03 18.70
CA SER A 456 23.74 24.32 18.91
C SER A 456 23.28 24.55 20.36
N HIS A 457 23.62 23.66 21.30
CA HIS A 457 23.15 23.69 22.69
C HIS A 457 21.62 23.79 22.82
N ALA A 458 20.90 23.22 21.86
CA ALA A 458 19.45 23.23 21.77
C ALA A 458 18.82 22.10 22.60
N ASN A 459 17.57 22.29 22.99
CA ASN A 459 16.77 21.21 23.54
C ASN A 459 16.38 20.22 22.42
N ILE A 460 16.19 18.96 22.77
CA ILE A 460 15.70 17.94 21.84
C ILE A 460 14.67 17.05 22.53
N GLY A 461 13.59 16.70 21.83
CA GLY A 461 12.52 15.86 22.31
C GLY A 461 11.67 15.30 21.18
N SER A 462 10.52 14.73 21.53
CA SER A 462 9.55 14.23 20.56
C SER A 462 8.14 14.45 21.09
N PHE A 463 7.24 15.00 20.27
CA PHE A 463 5.84 15.13 20.65
C PHE A 463 5.15 13.77 20.83
N ASN A 464 5.76 12.67 20.36
CA ASN A 464 5.32 11.31 20.69
C ASN A 464 5.27 11.01 22.20
N TYR A 465 6.23 11.52 22.98
CA TYR A 465 6.39 11.19 24.41
C TYR A 465 6.43 12.39 25.36
N VAL A 466 6.58 13.62 24.86
CA VAL A 466 6.62 14.81 25.72
C VAL A 466 5.40 14.88 26.65
N GLY A 467 5.65 15.02 27.95
CA GLY A 467 4.59 15.10 28.97
C GLY A 467 3.88 13.79 29.30
N ARG A 468 4.29 12.64 28.75
CA ARG A 468 3.67 11.33 29.04
C ARG A 468 4.21 10.63 30.29
N GLY A 469 5.27 11.21 30.89
CA GLY A 469 5.89 10.77 32.13
C GLY A 469 6.92 9.65 31.98
N ASN A 470 7.73 9.46 33.03
CA ASN A 470 8.84 8.51 33.05
C ASN A 470 8.36 7.08 33.26
N GLY A 471 8.59 6.19 32.31
CA GLY A 471 8.25 4.77 32.47
C GLY A 471 8.27 3.92 31.20
N TYR A 472 8.33 4.54 30.02
CA TYR A 472 8.29 3.80 28.76
C TYR A 472 9.65 3.26 28.34
N ALA A 473 10.74 3.97 28.64
CA ALA A 473 12.06 3.66 28.11
C ALA A 473 12.52 2.21 28.39
N GLU A 474 12.20 1.66 29.56
CA GLU A 474 12.61 0.30 29.95
C GLU A 474 11.71 -0.82 29.43
N ASN A 475 10.55 -0.50 28.86
CA ASN A 475 9.53 -1.48 28.53
C ASN A 475 10.03 -2.55 27.54
N SER A 476 10.83 -2.16 26.54
CA SER A 476 11.32 -3.08 25.50
C SER A 476 12.54 -3.90 25.89
N ILE A 477 13.19 -3.61 27.03
CA ILE A 477 14.49 -4.21 27.37
C ILE A 477 14.36 -5.73 27.57
N SER A 478 13.31 -6.16 28.24
CA SER A 478 13.04 -7.58 28.54
C SER A 478 11.65 -7.97 28.04
N ASN A 479 11.28 -7.40 26.89
CA ASN A 479 10.07 -7.76 26.17
C ASN A 479 10.13 -9.24 25.77
N VAL A 480 9.01 -9.94 25.95
CA VAL A 480 8.85 -11.29 25.42
C VAL A 480 8.93 -11.21 23.89
N PRO A 481 9.80 -11.99 23.23
CA PRO A 481 9.85 -12.02 21.77
C PRO A 481 8.55 -12.57 21.15
N PHE A 482 8.17 -12.04 19.99
CA PHE A 482 6.94 -12.42 19.29
C PHE A 482 6.90 -13.91 18.92
N ASP A 483 8.04 -14.52 18.61
CA ASP A 483 8.11 -15.94 18.28
C ASP A 483 7.85 -16.86 19.49
N GLU A 484 7.84 -16.32 20.72
CA GLU A 484 7.50 -17.04 21.94
C GLU A 484 6.02 -17.01 22.28
N ILE A 485 5.19 -16.22 21.56
CA ILE A 485 3.72 -16.27 21.68
C ILE A 485 3.21 -17.71 21.52
N LYS A 486 3.83 -18.49 20.61
CA LYS A 486 3.46 -19.89 20.33
C LYS A 486 3.74 -20.86 21.49
N LYS A 487 4.43 -20.41 22.54
CA LYS A 487 4.76 -21.19 23.74
C LYS A 487 3.91 -20.78 24.94
N ALA A 488 3.10 -19.73 24.83
CA ALA A 488 2.29 -19.23 25.92
C ALA A 488 1.21 -20.23 26.35
N GLU A 489 0.96 -20.33 27.64
CA GLU A 489 -0.16 -21.07 28.24
C GLU A 489 -1.38 -20.17 28.49
N HIS A 490 -1.15 -18.88 28.74
CA HIS A 490 -2.21 -17.87 28.91
C HIS A 490 -1.70 -16.53 28.41
N ILE A 491 -2.53 -15.83 27.63
CA ILE A 491 -2.23 -14.48 27.16
C ILE A 491 -3.25 -13.49 27.71
N TYR A 492 -2.75 -12.40 28.29
CA TYR A 492 -3.56 -11.29 28.79
C TYR A 492 -3.33 -10.06 27.92
N ILE A 493 -4.37 -9.53 27.31
CA ILE A 493 -4.33 -8.33 26.48
C ILE A 493 -4.83 -7.16 27.33
N LEU A 494 -3.95 -6.22 27.66
CA LEU A 494 -4.27 -5.09 28.54
C LEU A 494 -4.16 -3.76 27.81
N GLY A 495 -5.21 -2.95 27.89
CA GLY A 495 -5.16 -1.56 27.39
C GLY A 495 -4.91 -1.43 25.89
N THR A 496 -5.37 -2.39 25.09
CA THR A 496 -5.25 -2.30 23.63
C THR A 496 -6.39 -3.03 22.93
N GLU A 497 -6.90 -2.42 21.86
CA GLU A 497 -7.64 -3.14 20.82
C GLU A 497 -6.63 -3.69 19.81
N ILE A 498 -5.94 -4.77 20.19
CA ILE A 498 -4.78 -5.32 19.47
C ILE A 498 -5.07 -5.61 17.99
N ASN A 499 -6.32 -5.95 17.67
CA ASN A 499 -6.80 -6.24 16.32
C ASN A 499 -6.84 -5.01 15.40
N TYR A 500 -6.77 -3.80 15.96
CA TYR A 500 -6.68 -2.54 15.21
C TYR A 500 -5.34 -1.85 15.39
N GLU A 501 -4.78 -1.86 16.60
CA GLU A 501 -3.57 -1.09 16.91
C GLU A 501 -2.27 -1.80 16.46
N HIS A 502 -2.14 -3.10 16.74
CA HIS A 502 -0.98 -3.91 16.34
C HIS A 502 -1.43 -5.27 15.79
N PRO A 503 -2.16 -5.29 14.65
CA PRO A 503 -2.96 -6.45 14.27
C PRO A 503 -2.14 -7.69 13.96
N VAL A 504 -0.90 -7.55 13.49
CA VAL A 504 0.00 -8.69 13.20
C VAL A 504 0.35 -9.46 14.48
N VAL A 505 0.58 -8.77 15.60
CA VAL A 505 0.75 -9.42 16.91
C VAL A 505 -0.56 -10.09 17.33
N GLY A 506 -1.70 -9.42 17.10
CA GLY A 506 -3.02 -10.02 17.26
C GLY A 506 -3.19 -11.33 16.48
N TYR A 507 -2.76 -11.37 15.21
CA TYR A 507 -2.83 -12.57 14.37
C TYR A 507 -1.97 -13.70 14.95
N MET A 508 -0.79 -13.41 15.49
CA MET A 508 0.05 -14.41 16.16
C MET A 508 -0.66 -15.00 17.40
N ILE A 509 -1.28 -14.15 18.21
CA ILE A 509 -2.06 -14.55 19.40
C ILE A 509 -3.25 -15.43 19.01
N PHE A 510 -4.07 -14.99 18.05
CA PHE A 510 -5.30 -15.71 17.69
C PHE A 510 -5.02 -16.99 16.89
N ASN A 511 -3.92 -17.04 16.12
CA ASN A 511 -3.43 -18.26 15.50
C ASN A 511 -3.00 -19.29 16.55
N HIS A 512 -2.27 -18.85 17.58
CA HIS A 512 -1.87 -19.72 18.69
C HIS A 512 -3.08 -20.22 19.48
N LYS A 513 -4.04 -19.33 19.80
CA LYS A 513 -5.32 -19.69 20.42
C LYS A 513 -6.08 -20.72 19.60
N HIS A 514 -6.25 -20.50 18.29
CA HIS A 514 -6.98 -21.44 17.43
C HIS A 514 -6.30 -22.81 17.38
N LYS A 515 -4.97 -22.87 17.33
CA LYS A 515 -4.23 -24.14 17.22
C LYS A 515 -4.20 -24.93 18.53
N ASN A 516 -4.06 -24.25 19.66
CA ASN A 516 -3.74 -24.88 20.94
C ASN A 516 -4.84 -24.74 22.01
N GLY A 517 -5.88 -23.95 21.76
CA GLY A 517 -6.99 -23.75 22.69
C GLY A 517 -6.62 -23.02 23.98
N ILE A 518 -5.55 -22.20 23.96
CA ILE A 518 -5.11 -21.47 25.15
C ILE A 518 -6.08 -20.32 25.50
N PRO A 519 -6.27 -20.01 26.80
CA PRO A 519 -7.04 -18.86 27.22
C PRO A 519 -6.38 -17.53 26.79
N VAL A 520 -7.21 -16.63 26.28
CA VAL A 520 -6.85 -15.26 25.95
C VAL A 520 -7.85 -14.32 26.59
N ASP A 521 -7.37 -13.51 27.54
CA ASP A 521 -8.20 -12.60 28.32
C ASP A 521 -7.95 -11.15 27.93
N GLN A 522 -8.97 -10.31 28.05
CA GLN A 522 -8.83 -8.87 27.83
C GLN A 522 -9.09 -8.09 29.12
N ILE A 523 -8.16 -7.20 29.47
CA ILE A 523 -8.33 -6.18 30.50
C ILE A 523 -8.50 -4.83 29.80
N THR A 524 -9.67 -4.23 29.92
CA THR A 524 -10.05 -3.03 29.15
C THR A 524 -10.89 -2.04 29.96
N THR A 525 -10.84 -0.76 29.61
CA THR A 525 -11.79 0.25 30.08
C THR A 525 -13.02 0.37 29.18
N LEU A 526 -13.02 -0.32 28.03
CA LEU A 526 -14.09 -0.24 27.03
C LEU A 526 -15.17 -1.30 27.30
N LYS A 527 -16.41 -0.85 27.55
CA LYS A 527 -17.56 -1.75 27.74
C LYS A 527 -17.96 -2.50 26.46
N ASN A 528 -17.81 -1.86 25.30
CA ASN A 528 -18.12 -2.44 23.99
C ASN A 528 -16.90 -2.26 23.10
N ASN A 529 -16.36 -3.37 22.60
CA ASN A 529 -15.24 -3.38 21.67
C ASN A 529 -15.30 -4.65 20.81
N LYS A 530 -14.67 -4.66 19.63
CA LYS A 530 -14.75 -5.82 18.71
C LYS A 530 -13.90 -7.00 19.17
N LEU A 531 -12.86 -6.75 19.96
CA LEU A 531 -11.99 -7.79 20.50
C LEU A 531 -12.75 -8.76 21.45
N SER A 532 -13.82 -8.28 22.09
CA SER A 532 -14.73 -9.07 22.95
C SER A 532 -15.18 -10.40 22.36
N LYS A 533 -15.32 -10.48 21.03
CA LYS A 533 -15.78 -11.69 20.33
C LYS A 533 -14.68 -12.74 20.13
N LYS A 534 -13.42 -12.40 20.41
CA LYS A 534 -12.24 -13.22 20.13
C LYS A 534 -11.55 -13.73 21.41
N VAL A 535 -11.84 -13.10 22.54
CA VAL A 535 -11.26 -13.40 23.86
C VAL A 535 -12.22 -14.27 24.68
N ASP A 536 -11.68 -15.03 25.63
CA ASP A 536 -12.46 -15.96 26.47
C ASP A 536 -13.10 -15.25 27.67
N ARG A 537 -12.39 -14.27 28.24
CA ARG A 537 -12.88 -13.46 29.37
C ARG A 537 -12.53 -11.98 29.17
N GLN A 538 -13.46 -11.11 29.56
CA GLN A 538 -13.25 -9.67 29.63
C GLN A 538 -13.32 -9.18 31.08
N ILE A 539 -12.31 -8.45 31.51
CA ILE A 539 -12.25 -7.73 32.78
C ILE A 539 -12.35 -6.23 32.46
N ILE A 540 -13.51 -5.64 32.75
CA ILE A 540 -13.77 -4.23 32.49
C ILE A 540 -13.37 -3.41 33.73
N VAL A 541 -12.27 -2.68 33.65
CA VAL A 541 -11.73 -1.86 34.75
C VAL A 541 -12.05 -0.37 34.52
N GLN A 542 -12.05 0.43 35.57
CA GLN A 542 -12.07 1.89 35.47
C GLN A 542 -10.68 2.48 35.24
N SER A 543 -9.64 1.82 35.75
CA SER A 543 -8.25 2.24 35.58
C SER A 543 -7.30 1.04 35.55
N TYR A 544 -6.49 0.97 34.49
CA TYR A 544 -5.43 -0.04 34.36
C TYR A 544 -4.40 0.07 35.49
N TYR A 545 -4.01 1.31 35.83
CA TYR A 545 -3.07 1.60 36.90
C TYR A 545 -3.53 1.02 38.23
N TYR A 546 -4.75 1.37 38.67
CA TYR A 546 -5.26 0.92 39.98
C TYR A 546 -5.55 -0.59 39.99
N PHE A 547 -5.94 -1.19 38.86
CA PHE A 547 -6.09 -2.64 38.75
C PHE A 547 -4.76 -3.35 39.02
N ILE A 548 -3.71 -3.02 38.27
CA ILE A 548 -2.40 -3.68 38.41
C ILE A 548 -1.78 -3.38 39.78
N LYS A 549 -1.95 -2.16 40.30
CA LYS A 549 -1.47 -1.81 41.65
C LYS A 549 -2.19 -2.59 42.75
N ALA A 550 -3.50 -2.83 42.61
CA ALA A 550 -4.24 -3.70 43.52
C ALA A 550 -3.77 -5.17 43.42
N VAL A 551 -3.49 -5.67 42.22
CA VAL A 551 -2.90 -7.00 42.02
C VAL A 551 -1.55 -7.11 42.74
N ASN A 552 -0.65 -6.13 42.54
CA ASN A 552 0.65 -6.07 43.22
C ASN A 552 0.48 -6.06 44.74
N HIS A 553 -0.43 -5.23 45.25
CA HIS A 553 -0.71 -5.14 46.68
C HIS A 553 -1.18 -6.49 47.23
N TYR A 554 -2.11 -7.17 46.54
CA TYR A 554 -2.63 -8.47 46.95
C TYR A 554 -1.54 -9.54 47.03
N LEU A 555 -0.67 -9.62 46.01
CA LEU A 555 0.44 -10.59 45.98
C LEU A 555 1.38 -10.37 47.17
N LEU A 556 1.75 -9.11 47.45
CA LEU A 556 2.67 -8.80 48.54
C LEU A 556 2.05 -8.92 49.94
N SER A 557 0.77 -8.59 50.11
CA SER A 557 0.09 -8.72 51.41
C SER A 557 -0.14 -10.19 51.79
N ASN A 558 -0.19 -11.09 50.81
CA ASN A 558 -0.35 -12.54 51.01
C ASN A 558 0.96 -13.33 50.87
N ASN A 559 2.10 -12.67 50.74
CA ASN A 559 3.43 -13.29 50.57
C ASN A 559 3.53 -14.26 49.36
N LEU A 560 2.89 -13.91 48.24
CA LEU A 560 2.85 -14.72 47.01
C LEU A 560 3.97 -14.37 46.02
N GLN A 561 4.93 -13.51 46.40
CA GLN A 561 6.03 -13.11 45.54
C GLN A 561 7.10 -14.19 45.34
N ASN A 562 7.78 -14.18 44.20
CA ASN A 562 8.94 -15.02 43.92
C ASN A 562 10.20 -14.48 44.61
N GLN A 563 10.39 -14.87 45.88
CA GLN A 563 11.49 -14.34 46.70
C GLN A 563 12.89 -14.67 46.14
N LEU A 564 13.06 -15.84 45.50
CA LEU A 564 14.35 -16.24 44.90
C LEU A 564 14.72 -15.31 43.74
N PHE A 565 13.77 -15.05 42.84
CA PHE A 565 13.99 -14.14 41.72
C PHE A 565 14.31 -12.73 42.20
N ILE A 566 13.53 -12.22 43.16
CA ILE A 566 13.69 -10.88 43.74
C ILE A 566 15.09 -10.71 44.32
N ASN A 567 15.55 -11.63 45.16
CA ASN A 567 16.85 -11.53 45.83
C ASN A 567 18.04 -11.56 44.85
N GLN A 568 17.89 -12.25 43.71
CA GLN A 568 18.97 -12.44 42.75
C GLN A 568 19.03 -11.37 41.66
N ASN A 569 17.86 -10.88 41.21
CA ASN A 569 17.75 -10.12 39.97
C ASN A 569 17.24 -8.69 40.18
N THR A 570 16.89 -8.28 41.40
CA THR A 570 16.21 -7.00 41.62
C THR A 570 16.82 -6.15 42.73
N ASN A 571 16.61 -4.84 42.64
CA ASN A 571 16.95 -3.85 43.66
C ASN A 571 15.69 -3.07 44.12
N ASN A 572 15.77 -2.43 45.29
CA ASN A 572 14.74 -1.55 45.88
C ASN A 572 13.40 -2.24 46.20
N PHE A 573 13.38 -3.58 46.32
CA PHE A 573 12.15 -4.32 46.62
C PHE A 573 11.55 -3.95 47.99
N ASP A 574 12.36 -3.88 49.04
CA ASP A 574 11.86 -3.64 50.40
C ASP A 574 11.20 -2.27 50.54
N ASP A 575 11.78 -1.24 49.92
CA ASP A 575 11.22 0.12 49.89
C ASP A 575 9.89 0.15 49.12
N TYR A 576 9.84 -0.48 47.94
CA TYR A 576 8.61 -0.59 47.16
C TYR A 576 7.52 -1.34 47.93
N LYS A 577 7.84 -2.50 48.52
CA LYS A 577 6.90 -3.30 49.31
C LYS A 577 6.35 -2.50 50.48
N LYS A 578 7.22 -1.83 51.24
CA LYS A 578 6.83 -1.00 52.38
C LYS A 578 5.87 0.10 51.93
N GLN A 579 6.19 0.81 50.85
CA GLN A 579 5.37 1.90 50.35
C GLN A 579 4.01 1.41 49.84
N LEU A 580 3.98 0.35 49.01
CA LEU A 580 2.74 -0.19 48.47
C LEU A 580 1.78 -0.65 49.58
N LEU A 581 2.29 -1.32 50.62
CA LEU A 581 1.47 -1.83 51.73
C LEU A 581 0.98 -0.74 52.69
N THR A 582 1.41 0.52 52.54
CA THR A 582 0.77 1.66 53.24
C THR A 582 -0.50 2.14 52.56
N GLU A 583 -0.74 1.76 51.31
CA GLU A 583 -1.95 2.12 50.60
C GLU A 583 -3.14 1.28 51.07
N ASN A 584 -4.32 1.90 51.12
CA ASN A 584 -5.54 1.19 51.50
C ASN A 584 -6.03 0.31 50.34
N TYR A 585 -6.02 -1.01 50.52
CA TYR A 585 -6.42 -1.96 49.50
C TYR A 585 -7.88 -1.78 49.02
N ASP A 586 -8.83 -1.53 49.93
CA ASP A 586 -10.24 -1.34 49.56
C ASP A 586 -10.43 -0.08 48.70
N ASN A 587 -9.64 0.98 48.95
CA ASN A 587 -9.59 2.17 48.09
C ASN A 587 -9.01 1.86 46.70
N LEU A 588 -7.97 1.01 46.61
CA LEU A 588 -7.45 0.55 45.31
C LEU A 588 -8.51 -0.24 44.53
N ILE A 589 -9.24 -1.14 45.19
CA ILE A 589 -10.36 -1.89 44.59
C ILE A 589 -11.46 -0.93 44.11
N GLN A 590 -11.85 0.05 44.92
CA GLN A 590 -12.85 1.04 44.54
C GLN A 590 -12.43 1.82 43.28
N LYS A 591 -11.17 2.27 43.21
CA LYS A 591 -10.65 3.02 42.05
C LYS A 591 -10.41 2.15 40.82
N CYS A 592 -10.10 0.87 41.03
CA CYS A 592 -10.05 -0.11 39.96
C CYS A 592 -11.43 -0.32 39.34
N GLY A 593 -12.50 -0.26 40.13
CA GLY A 593 -13.88 -0.36 39.66
C GLY A 593 -14.35 -1.78 39.34
N VAL A 594 -13.71 -2.79 39.92
CA VAL A 594 -14.11 -4.22 39.80
C VAL A 594 -14.30 -4.83 41.18
N GLU A 595 -15.02 -5.94 41.25
CA GLU A 595 -15.16 -6.76 42.46
C GLU A 595 -13.78 -7.22 42.98
N LYS A 596 -13.59 -7.21 44.30
CA LYS A 596 -12.35 -7.67 44.95
C LYS A 596 -11.93 -9.07 44.49
N SER A 597 -12.89 -9.99 44.38
CA SER A 597 -12.66 -11.37 43.94
C SER A 597 -12.02 -11.47 42.55
N ILE A 598 -12.30 -10.52 41.64
CA ILE A 598 -11.73 -10.49 40.29
C ILE A 598 -10.23 -10.19 40.35
N VAL A 599 -9.82 -9.21 41.17
CA VAL A 599 -8.41 -8.84 41.38
C VAL A 599 -7.65 -10.01 42.00
N GLU A 600 -8.20 -10.59 43.07
CA GLU A 600 -7.55 -11.72 43.77
C GLU A 600 -7.42 -12.95 42.87
N HIS A 601 -8.44 -13.23 42.05
CA HIS A 601 -8.43 -14.34 41.11
C HIS A 601 -7.39 -14.13 40.00
N PHE A 602 -7.37 -12.96 39.36
CA PHE A 602 -6.35 -12.62 38.36
C PHE A 602 -4.94 -12.72 38.96
N ALA A 603 -4.73 -12.20 40.18
CA ALA A 603 -3.44 -12.22 40.84
C ALA A 603 -2.91 -13.66 41.04
N LYS A 604 -3.76 -14.57 41.52
CA LYS A 604 -3.39 -15.98 41.70
C LYS A 604 -3.14 -16.67 40.38
N GLU A 605 -4.07 -16.55 39.43
CA GLU A 605 -3.99 -17.20 38.12
C GLU A 605 -2.73 -16.77 37.36
N TYR A 606 -2.46 -15.46 37.29
CA TYR A 606 -1.24 -14.94 36.66
C TYR A 606 0.03 -15.38 37.39
N ASN A 607 0.02 -15.47 38.73
CA ASN A 607 1.20 -15.91 39.49
C ASN A 607 1.49 -17.40 39.29
N GLU A 608 0.47 -18.24 39.31
CA GLU A 608 0.55 -19.71 39.20
C GLU A 608 0.80 -20.21 37.78
N THR A 609 0.35 -19.46 36.77
CA THR A 609 0.61 -19.80 35.36
C THR A 609 2.08 -19.54 35.02
N ASN A 610 2.78 -20.56 34.51
CA ASN A 610 4.19 -20.44 34.18
C ASN A 610 4.37 -19.57 32.93
N HIS A 611 3.82 -20.00 31.79
CA HIS A 611 3.97 -19.31 30.50
C HIS A 611 2.86 -18.25 30.30
N ALA A 612 2.80 -17.27 31.21
CA ALA A 612 1.84 -16.17 31.16
C ALA A 612 2.45 -14.92 30.53
N ILE A 613 1.85 -14.41 29.45
CA ILE A 613 2.30 -13.20 28.75
C ILE A 613 1.23 -12.11 28.91
N ILE A 614 1.62 -10.93 29.38
CA ILE A 614 0.80 -9.72 29.32
C ILE A 614 1.24 -8.89 28.10
N VAL A 615 0.36 -8.73 27.12
CA VAL A 615 0.54 -7.88 25.95
C VAL A 615 -0.19 -6.56 26.19
N TYR A 616 0.51 -5.43 26.07
CA TYR A 616 -0.11 -4.11 26.24
C TYR A 616 0.46 -3.08 25.27
N SER A 617 -0.31 -2.04 24.97
CA SER A 617 0.15 -0.93 24.13
C SER A 617 0.40 0.32 24.94
N GLU A 618 1.54 0.97 24.68
CA GLU A 618 1.84 2.30 25.22
C GLU A 618 0.84 3.34 24.75
N ARG A 619 0.05 3.11 23.70
CA ARG A 619 -0.97 4.06 23.22
C ARG A 619 -2.03 4.40 24.26
N ASN A 620 -2.47 3.42 25.04
CA ASN A 620 -3.56 3.61 26.02
C ASN A 620 -3.11 3.36 27.47
N VAL A 621 -1.86 2.93 27.67
CA VAL A 621 -1.29 2.65 28.99
C VAL A 621 -0.35 3.77 29.39
N SER A 622 -0.53 4.31 30.60
CA SER A 622 0.31 5.39 31.13
C SER A 622 1.71 4.89 31.52
N ALA A 623 2.65 5.82 31.73
CA ALA A 623 4.00 5.50 32.17
C ALA A 623 3.99 4.81 33.54
N ASN A 624 3.16 5.30 34.48
CA ASN A 624 3.04 4.71 35.80
C ASN A 624 2.35 3.35 35.77
N THR A 625 1.39 3.13 34.86
CA THR A 625 0.84 1.79 34.64
C THR A 625 1.89 0.84 34.09
N SER A 626 2.74 1.29 33.16
CA SER A 626 3.86 0.50 32.63
C SER A 626 4.84 0.11 33.74
N ILE A 627 5.14 1.03 34.67
CA ILE A 627 5.96 0.74 35.85
C ILE A 627 5.30 -0.32 36.74
N GLU A 628 4.00 -0.20 37.05
CA GLU A 628 3.32 -1.18 37.89
C GLU A 628 3.19 -2.56 37.22
N LEU A 629 3.04 -2.62 35.89
CA LEU A 629 3.11 -3.87 35.12
C LEU A 629 4.49 -4.50 35.23
N ARG A 630 5.55 -3.70 35.13
CA ARG A 630 6.92 -4.17 35.33
C ARG A 630 7.11 -4.69 36.76
N ASN A 631 6.64 -3.97 37.76
CA ASN A 631 6.67 -4.43 39.15
C ASN A 631 5.92 -5.76 39.30
N LEU A 632 4.75 -5.94 38.66
CA LEU A 632 4.02 -7.21 38.65
C LEU A 632 4.86 -8.36 38.09
N ALA A 633 5.51 -8.15 36.93
CA ALA A 633 6.39 -9.14 36.32
C ALA A 633 7.64 -9.45 37.17
N LEU A 634 8.13 -8.48 37.94
CA LEU A 634 9.23 -8.69 38.90
C LEU A 634 8.77 -9.45 40.15
N ILE A 635 7.61 -9.08 40.73
CA ILE A 635 7.01 -9.76 41.90
C ILE A 635 6.81 -11.24 41.61
N THR A 636 6.29 -11.55 40.42
CA THR A 636 6.01 -12.93 39.98
C THR A 636 7.25 -13.64 39.41
N GLY A 637 8.36 -12.92 39.23
CA GLY A 637 9.61 -13.43 38.68
C GLY A 637 9.50 -13.93 37.23
N LYS A 638 8.65 -13.27 36.43
CA LYS A 638 8.38 -13.61 35.02
C LYS A 638 9.16 -12.75 34.03
N LEU A 639 9.61 -11.55 34.42
CA LEU A 639 10.35 -10.67 33.51
C LEU A 639 11.67 -11.29 33.05
N GLY A 640 11.96 -11.25 31.74
CA GLY A 640 13.22 -11.76 31.17
C GLY A 640 13.30 -13.29 31.07
N LYS A 641 12.17 -14.01 31.22
CA LYS A 641 12.11 -15.47 31.06
C LYS A 641 11.40 -15.87 29.78
N THR A 642 11.69 -17.08 29.31
CA THR A 642 11.08 -17.66 28.11
C THR A 642 9.57 -17.77 28.25
N ALA A 643 8.85 -17.26 27.24
CA ALA A 643 7.41 -17.37 27.06
C ALA A 643 6.57 -16.85 28.25
N MET A 644 7.11 -15.94 29.05
CA MET A 644 6.41 -15.32 30.16
C MET A 644 6.92 -13.90 30.43
N GLY A 645 6.06 -13.06 31.00
CA GLY A 645 6.38 -11.67 31.32
C GLY A 645 5.58 -10.69 30.49
N LEU A 646 6.23 -9.64 30.01
CA LEU A 646 5.58 -8.51 29.37
C LEU A 646 5.95 -8.40 27.89
N MET A 647 4.96 -8.05 27.08
CA MET A 647 5.13 -7.65 25.70
C MET A 647 4.53 -6.25 25.53
N ALA A 648 5.37 -5.25 25.76
CA ALA A 648 5.02 -3.85 25.58
C ALA A 648 5.15 -3.47 24.11
N LEU A 649 4.07 -2.94 23.54
CA LEU A 649 4.01 -2.47 22.15
C LEU A 649 4.12 -0.96 22.14
N LYS A 650 5.23 -0.43 21.60
CA LYS A 650 5.48 1.00 21.45
C LYS A 650 4.40 1.71 20.62
N GLU A 651 4.31 3.03 20.76
CA GLU A 651 3.36 3.87 20.02
C GLU A 651 3.54 3.78 18.49
N LYS A 652 4.78 3.87 18.00
CA LYS A 652 5.12 4.05 16.58
C LYS A 652 6.29 3.17 16.11
N ASN A 653 6.48 3.10 14.80
CA ASN A 653 7.46 2.24 14.11
C ASN A 653 8.90 2.37 14.61
N ASN A 654 9.37 3.59 14.89
CA ASN A 654 10.73 3.83 15.41
C ASN A 654 10.73 4.52 16.79
N SER A 655 9.67 4.32 17.58
CA SER A 655 9.63 4.86 18.96
C SER A 655 10.77 4.33 19.83
N GLU A 656 11.17 3.08 19.64
CA GLU A 656 12.32 2.51 20.36
C GLU A 656 13.63 3.22 19.94
N GLY A 657 13.76 3.60 18.66
CA GLY A 657 14.88 4.39 18.16
C GLY A 657 15.03 5.74 18.87
N LEU A 658 13.92 6.43 19.17
CA LEU A 658 13.94 7.67 19.98
C LEU A 658 14.58 7.42 21.36
N PHE A 659 14.11 6.39 22.09
CA PHE A 659 14.63 6.05 23.42
C PHE A 659 16.09 5.60 23.36
N ASN A 660 16.46 4.77 22.38
CA ASN A 660 17.83 4.28 22.23
C ASN A 660 18.79 5.43 21.96
N LEU A 661 18.36 6.45 21.20
CA LEU A 661 19.16 7.65 20.94
C LEU A 661 19.00 8.73 22.00
N GLY A 662 18.23 8.50 23.07
CA GLY A 662 18.05 9.46 24.16
C GLY A 662 17.36 10.76 23.75
N ILE A 663 16.36 10.67 22.87
CA ILE A 663 15.51 11.77 22.44
C ILE A 663 14.22 11.75 23.26
N GLY A 664 13.94 12.83 23.98
CA GLY A 664 12.93 12.84 25.05
C GLY A 664 13.50 12.15 26.29
N GLU A 665 12.83 11.12 26.79
CA GLU A 665 13.42 10.22 27.78
C GLU A 665 14.44 9.26 27.15
N GLY A 666 15.59 9.08 27.80
CA GLY A 666 16.69 8.29 27.25
C GLY A 666 17.20 7.19 28.16
N ILE A 667 17.81 6.20 27.53
CA ILE A 667 18.66 5.21 28.18
C ILE A 667 20.09 5.46 27.69
N ASP A 668 21.04 5.62 28.60
CA ASP A 668 22.45 5.66 28.23
C ASP A 668 22.99 4.28 27.82
N LYS A 669 24.21 4.26 27.31
CA LYS A 669 24.93 3.04 26.91
C LYS A 669 25.05 1.96 28.01
N PHE A 670 24.83 2.30 29.27
CA PHE A 670 24.86 1.36 30.40
C PHE A 670 23.46 0.88 30.81
N ASN A 671 22.46 1.08 29.96
CA ASN A 671 21.06 0.87 30.29
C ASN A 671 20.56 1.67 31.51
N LYS A 672 21.23 2.78 31.86
CA LYS A 672 20.76 3.67 32.92
C LYS A 672 19.87 4.74 32.31
N ILE A 673 18.79 5.06 32.99
CA ILE A 673 17.96 6.20 32.59
C ILE A 673 18.80 7.46 32.71
N THR A 674 19.07 8.10 31.58
CA THR A 674 19.50 9.49 31.58
C THR A 674 18.25 10.34 31.69
N HIS A 675 18.09 10.99 32.84
CA HIS A 675 17.02 11.96 33.08
C HIS A 675 17.29 13.23 32.25
N LEU A 676 17.19 13.12 30.93
CA LEU A 676 16.98 14.26 30.06
C LEU A 676 15.47 14.52 30.12
N ASN A 677 15.09 15.30 31.12
CA ASN A 677 13.72 15.52 31.58
C ASN A 677 12.74 15.91 30.45
N ASP A 678 11.93 14.97 29.96
CA ASP A 678 10.74 15.30 29.13
C ASP A 678 9.79 16.26 29.87
N GLN A 679 9.71 16.12 31.20
CA GLN A 679 8.96 17.06 32.05
C GLN A 679 9.59 18.47 32.04
N SER A 680 10.91 18.58 31.90
CA SER A 680 11.58 19.89 31.79
C SER A 680 11.28 20.53 30.45
N LEU A 681 11.23 19.77 29.36
CA LEU A 681 10.89 20.32 28.05
C LEU A 681 9.42 20.74 28.01
N LEU A 682 8.50 19.93 28.55
CA LEU A 682 7.10 20.34 28.72
C LEU A 682 6.98 21.62 29.55
N ASN A 683 7.68 21.70 30.69
CA ASN A 683 7.65 22.90 31.53
C ASN A 683 8.13 24.15 30.75
N LYS A 684 9.19 24.02 29.94
CA LYS A 684 9.69 25.09 29.06
C LYS A 684 8.68 25.49 27.98
N LEU A 685 7.92 24.53 27.44
CA LEU A 685 6.82 24.83 26.52
C LEU A 685 5.70 25.60 27.23
N GLU A 686 5.30 25.16 28.43
CA GLU A 686 4.24 25.80 29.22
C GLU A 686 4.64 27.21 29.72
N SER A 687 5.90 27.40 30.09
CA SER A 687 6.45 28.71 30.49
C SER A 687 6.75 29.63 29.29
N ASN A 688 6.70 29.11 28.05
CA ASN A 688 7.05 29.81 26.81
C ASN A 688 8.52 30.24 26.74
N GLU A 689 9.42 29.43 27.29
CA GLU A 689 10.87 29.62 27.18
C GLU A 689 11.42 29.22 25.79
N ILE A 690 10.70 28.38 25.05
CA ILE A 690 11.07 27.98 23.69
C ILE A 690 10.53 29.01 22.69
N GLU A 691 11.45 29.65 21.96
CA GLU A 691 11.15 30.68 20.96
C GLU A 691 11.39 30.18 19.52
N ASN A 692 12.20 29.13 19.34
CA ASN A 692 12.52 28.57 18.03
C ASN A 692 12.22 27.06 17.99
N PHE A 693 11.39 26.63 17.04
CA PHE A 693 10.93 25.26 16.91
C PHE A 693 11.44 24.64 15.60
N TYR A 694 12.01 23.45 15.70
CA TYR A 694 12.32 22.60 14.56
C TYR A 694 11.49 21.34 14.70
N ILE A 695 10.44 21.18 13.90
CA ILE A 695 9.48 20.07 14.00
C ILE A 695 9.65 19.16 12.77
N ILE A 696 10.23 17.99 12.98
CA ILE A 696 10.63 17.07 11.92
C ILE A 696 9.76 15.81 11.99
N GLY A 697 8.90 15.63 10.99
CA GLY A 697 8.06 14.45 10.88
C GLY A 697 6.99 14.30 11.98
N GLU A 698 6.51 15.42 12.53
CA GLU A 698 5.42 15.46 13.51
C GLU A 698 4.44 16.59 13.17
N ASP A 699 3.18 16.40 13.56
CA ASP A 699 2.11 17.39 13.38
C ASP A 699 1.34 17.61 14.69
N PRO A 700 1.96 18.30 15.67
CA PRO A 700 1.35 18.55 16.97
C PRO A 700 0.04 19.32 16.86
N MET A 701 -0.12 20.23 15.90
CA MET A 701 -1.39 20.96 15.74
C MET A 701 -2.51 20.09 15.18
N GLY A 702 -2.25 19.30 14.13
CA GLY A 702 -3.27 18.46 13.52
C GLY A 702 -3.75 17.33 14.43
N THR A 703 -2.86 16.83 15.30
CA THR A 703 -3.11 15.65 16.13
C THR A 703 -3.42 15.96 17.60
N ALA A 704 -3.32 17.21 18.04
CA ALA A 704 -3.57 17.59 19.44
C ALA A 704 -4.98 17.22 19.92
N THR A 705 -5.05 16.69 21.14
CA THR A 705 -6.31 16.55 21.88
C THR A 705 -6.83 17.89 22.40
N ASN A 706 -5.91 18.83 22.69
CA ASN A 706 -6.20 20.22 23.02
C ASN A 706 -5.43 21.17 22.09
N LYS A 707 -6.04 21.52 20.94
CA LYS A 707 -5.44 22.40 19.94
C LYS A 707 -5.09 23.79 20.50
N SER A 708 -5.92 24.33 21.40
CA SER A 708 -5.68 25.66 21.99
C SER A 708 -4.38 25.71 22.81
N LYS A 709 -4.04 24.63 23.52
CA LYS A 709 -2.78 24.55 24.28
C LYS A 709 -1.57 24.58 23.35
N VAL A 710 -1.60 23.82 22.27
CA VAL A 710 -0.50 23.76 21.30
C VAL A 710 -0.39 25.05 20.50
N GLU A 711 -1.53 25.67 20.15
CA GLU A 711 -1.56 27.00 19.53
C GLU A 711 -0.87 28.05 20.41
N GLN A 712 -1.06 28.02 21.73
CA GLN A 712 -0.39 28.94 22.65
C GLN A 712 1.14 28.80 22.62
N TRP A 713 1.66 27.58 22.46
CA TRP A 713 3.10 27.34 22.32
C TRP A 713 3.64 27.88 20.99
N LEU A 714 2.99 27.55 19.87
CA LEU A 714 3.49 27.89 18.54
C LEU A 714 3.26 29.36 18.18
N SER A 715 2.16 29.97 18.64
CA SER A 715 1.84 31.38 18.34
C SER A 715 2.86 32.40 18.88
N LYS A 716 3.61 32.02 19.91
CA LYS A 716 4.67 32.85 20.51
C LYS A 716 6.07 32.54 19.96
N ALA A 717 6.21 31.52 19.11
CA ALA A 717 7.46 31.22 18.46
C ALA A 717 7.89 32.37 17.54
N GLN A 718 9.17 32.72 17.58
CA GLN A 718 9.78 33.65 16.64
C GLN A 718 10.09 32.98 15.31
N PHE A 719 10.41 31.69 15.35
CA PHE A 719 10.78 30.93 14.16
C PHE A 719 10.37 29.46 14.29
N ILE A 720 9.67 28.96 13.29
CA ILE A 720 9.22 27.57 13.19
C ILE A 720 9.70 27.00 11.87
N VAL A 721 10.47 25.92 11.94
CA VAL A 721 10.84 25.08 10.81
C VAL A 721 10.03 23.79 10.89
N VAL A 722 9.42 23.39 9.78
CA VAL A 722 8.77 22.09 9.64
C VAL A 722 9.44 21.31 8.51
N GLN A 723 9.66 20.02 8.69
CA GLN A 723 10.02 19.10 7.60
C GLN A 723 9.00 17.97 7.55
N ASP A 724 8.18 17.91 6.49
CA ASP A 724 7.14 16.90 6.32
C ASP A 724 6.82 16.63 4.83
N TYR A 725 6.00 15.61 4.56
CA TYR A 725 5.54 15.25 3.21
C TYR A 725 4.54 16.26 2.66
N PHE A 726 3.66 16.80 3.51
CA PHE A 726 2.52 17.62 3.09
C PHE A 726 2.41 18.93 3.90
N MET A 727 1.60 19.86 3.40
CA MET A 727 1.23 21.07 4.13
C MET A 727 0.24 20.74 5.25
N THR A 728 0.75 20.22 6.37
CA THR A 728 -0.01 19.87 7.59
C THR A 728 -0.50 21.10 8.35
N GLU A 729 -1.35 20.91 9.37
CA GLU A 729 -1.81 22.03 10.22
C GLU A 729 -0.64 22.71 10.94
N THR A 730 0.38 21.93 11.34
CA THR A 730 1.63 22.49 11.89
C THR A 730 2.45 23.20 10.81
N ALA A 731 2.59 22.64 9.61
CA ALA A 731 3.31 23.27 8.50
C ALA A 731 2.73 24.64 8.10
N GLN A 732 1.41 24.82 8.17
CA GLN A 732 0.76 26.11 7.88
C GLN A 732 1.22 27.26 8.79
N ARG A 733 1.66 26.93 10.01
CA ARG A 733 2.19 27.87 11.01
C ARG A 733 3.70 28.08 10.90
N ALA A 734 4.39 27.29 10.08
CA ALA A 734 5.84 27.39 9.92
C ALA A 734 6.25 28.71 9.24
N ASN A 735 7.47 29.15 9.53
CA ASN A 735 8.16 30.19 8.78
C ASN A 735 8.92 29.58 7.60
N LEU A 736 9.47 28.37 7.79
CA LEU A 736 10.19 27.62 6.77
C LEU A 736 9.70 26.17 6.74
N LEU A 737 9.45 25.65 5.55
CA LEU A 737 9.01 24.28 5.31
C LEU A 737 9.99 23.58 4.39
N LEU A 738 10.53 22.44 4.82
CA LEU A 738 11.38 21.56 4.02
C LEU A 738 10.58 20.34 3.53
N PRO A 739 10.78 19.89 2.28
CA PRO A 739 10.20 18.65 1.81
C PRO A 739 10.87 17.44 2.50
N ALA A 740 10.06 16.47 2.96
CA ALA A 740 10.57 15.24 3.55
C ALA A 740 10.54 14.04 2.58
N SER A 741 11.54 13.15 2.67
CA SER A 741 11.66 11.89 1.90
C SER A 741 11.01 10.69 2.58
N LEU A 742 10.50 9.74 1.80
CA LEU A 742 9.95 8.48 2.28
C LEU A 742 11.06 7.52 2.71
N PRO A 743 10.79 6.53 3.58
CA PRO A 743 11.82 5.62 4.06
C PRO A 743 12.62 4.91 2.94
N PHE A 744 11.96 4.43 1.88
CA PHE A 744 12.64 3.79 0.73
C PHE A 744 13.32 4.78 -0.24
N GLU A 745 13.13 6.09 -0.05
CA GLU A 745 13.82 7.15 -0.80
C GLU A 745 15.06 7.67 -0.07
N THR A 746 15.10 7.52 1.26
CA THR A 746 16.23 7.91 2.12
C THR A 746 17.16 6.74 2.41
N GLY A 747 16.60 5.57 2.68
CA GLY A 747 17.31 4.48 3.34
C GLY A 747 17.52 4.73 4.83
N GLY A 748 18.22 3.82 5.52
CA GLY A 748 18.53 3.90 6.96
C GLY A 748 18.02 2.69 7.73
N SER A 749 17.55 2.89 8.94
CA SER A 749 17.03 1.83 9.80
C SER A 749 15.93 2.27 10.76
N PHE A 750 15.05 1.33 11.13
CA PHE A 750 14.11 1.47 12.24
C PHE A 750 14.40 0.43 13.31
N THR A 751 14.19 0.80 14.57
CA THR A 751 14.18 -0.11 15.71
C THR A 751 12.74 -0.34 16.18
N ASN A 752 12.27 -1.57 16.05
CA ASN A 752 10.91 -1.94 16.44
C ASN A 752 10.79 -2.19 17.95
N THR A 753 9.59 -2.54 18.43
CA THR A 753 9.30 -2.79 19.85
C THR A 753 10.03 -3.99 20.47
N GLN A 754 10.59 -4.88 19.63
CA GLN A 754 11.43 -6.00 20.07
C GLN A 754 12.92 -5.62 20.09
N ARG A 755 13.25 -4.33 19.87
CA ARG A 755 14.61 -3.82 19.71
C ARG A 755 15.36 -4.45 18.52
N ILE A 756 14.63 -4.99 17.55
CA ILE A 756 15.22 -5.45 16.29
C ILE A 756 15.43 -4.22 15.40
N ILE A 757 16.68 -4.00 15.00
CA ILE A 757 17.06 -2.98 14.04
C ILE A 757 16.87 -3.55 12.63
N GLN A 758 15.95 -2.96 11.88
CA GLN A 758 15.61 -3.37 10.51
C GLN A 758 16.12 -2.32 9.53
N LYS A 759 16.97 -2.76 8.60
CA LYS A 759 17.56 -1.91 7.56
C LYS A 759 16.55 -1.64 6.44
N ILE A 760 16.58 -0.41 5.93
CA ILE A 760 15.83 0.05 4.78
C ILE A 760 16.83 0.47 3.71
N GLU A 761 16.77 -0.17 2.54
CA GLU A 761 17.61 0.22 1.41
C GLU A 761 16.95 1.37 0.64
N LYS A 762 17.76 2.38 0.30
CA LYS A 762 17.37 3.41 -0.66
C LYS A 762 17.23 2.76 -2.03
N GLN A 763 16.01 2.74 -2.56
CA GLN A 763 15.68 2.11 -3.85
C GLN A 763 15.26 3.12 -4.90
N ASN A 764 14.71 4.26 -4.48
CA ASN A 764 14.32 5.37 -5.36
C ASN A 764 14.96 6.68 -4.90
N ASN A 765 15.00 7.66 -5.79
CA ASN A 765 15.27 9.04 -5.40
C ASN A 765 13.94 9.76 -5.10
N PRO A 766 13.91 10.67 -4.12
CA PRO A 766 12.75 11.53 -3.93
C PRO A 766 12.54 12.44 -5.15
N PRO A 767 11.33 13.02 -5.34
CA PRO A 767 11.04 13.91 -6.46
C PRO A 767 11.65 15.32 -6.32
N PHE A 768 12.73 15.46 -5.55
CA PHE A 768 13.42 16.71 -5.21
C PHE A 768 14.92 16.46 -4.94
N GLU A 769 15.71 17.54 -4.88
CA GLU A 769 17.18 17.48 -4.99
C GLU A 769 17.89 16.75 -3.84
N PHE A 770 17.50 17.02 -2.59
CA PHE A 770 18.16 16.44 -1.41
C PHE A 770 17.16 15.62 -0.60
N ASP A 771 17.44 14.33 -0.36
CA ASP A 771 16.74 13.54 0.65
C ASP A 771 17.01 14.07 2.08
N ASN A 772 16.27 13.58 3.07
CA ASN A 772 16.35 14.06 4.44
C ASN A 772 17.78 14.02 5.01
N ILE A 773 18.50 12.91 4.81
CA ILE A 773 19.87 12.77 5.31
C ILE A 773 20.79 13.79 4.63
N ALA A 774 20.69 13.94 3.31
CA ALA A 774 21.47 14.93 2.59
C ALA A 774 21.15 16.37 3.03
N GLN A 775 19.88 16.70 3.28
CA GLN A 775 19.48 18.02 3.81
C GLN A 775 20.17 18.31 5.15
N TRP A 776 20.07 17.39 6.10
CA TRP A 776 20.65 17.57 7.45
C TRP A 776 22.18 17.51 7.46
N ILE A 777 22.82 16.75 6.54
CA ILE A 777 24.28 16.76 6.38
C ILE A 777 24.75 18.15 5.92
N ASN A 778 24.07 18.75 4.94
CA ASN A 778 24.43 20.09 4.45
C ASN A 778 24.26 21.16 5.54
N ILE A 779 23.17 21.11 6.31
CA ILE A 779 22.97 21.99 7.48
C ILE A 779 24.08 21.77 8.51
N GLY A 780 24.43 20.51 8.82
CA GLY A 780 25.53 20.16 9.72
C GLY A 780 26.87 20.73 9.26
N LYS A 781 27.21 20.61 7.97
CA LYS A 781 28.43 21.18 7.38
C LYS A 781 28.49 22.70 7.56
N ASN A 782 27.37 23.40 7.32
CA ASN A 782 27.29 24.86 7.51
C ASN A 782 27.47 25.29 8.99
N LEU A 783 27.23 24.38 9.93
CA LEU A 783 27.48 24.52 11.37
C LEU A 783 28.87 24.04 11.81
N GLY A 784 29.71 23.53 10.90
CA GLY A 784 31.06 23.04 11.18
C GLY A 784 31.17 21.54 11.50
N ILE A 785 30.08 20.77 11.34
CA ILE A 785 30.04 19.32 11.56
C ILE A 785 30.53 18.61 10.29
N ASN A 786 31.85 18.54 10.10
CA ASN A 786 32.46 18.06 8.84
C ASN A 786 32.79 16.56 8.78
N HIS A 787 32.68 15.84 9.90
CA HIS A 787 33.04 14.42 10.03
C HIS A 787 31.96 13.46 9.52
N VAL A 788 30.73 13.95 9.29
CA VAL A 788 29.63 13.17 8.71
C VAL A 788 29.41 13.65 7.28
N GLN A 789 29.67 12.81 6.29
CA GLN A 789 29.53 13.17 4.87
C GLN A 789 28.54 12.27 4.13
N THR A 790 28.33 11.06 4.63
CA THR A 790 27.49 10.03 4.03
C THR A 790 26.61 9.35 5.08
N ILE A 791 25.60 8.62 4.63
CA ILE A 791 24.81 7.75 5.50
C ILE A 791 25.67 6.65 6.15
N ASP A 792 26.70 6.16 5.46
CA ASP A 792 27.57 5.10 5.97
C ASP A 792 28.42 5.55 7.16
N ASP A 793 28.81 6.83 7.20
CA ASP A 793 29.47 7.41 8.37
C ASP A 793 28.55 7.33 9.60
N ILE A 794 27.25 7.63 9.41
CA ILE A 794 26.24 7.57 10.47
C ILE A 794 25.97 6.12 10.88
N HIS A 795 25.87 5.20 9.91
CA HIS A 795 25.73 3.78 10.19
C HIS A 795 26.88 3.24 11.04
N HIS A 796 28.11 3.64 10.73
CA HIS A 796 29.27 3.22 11.51
C HIS A 796 29.18 3.67 12.96
N GLU A 797 28.80 4.93 13.19
CA GLU A 797 28.61 5.46 14.53
C GLU A 797 27.44 4.81 15.28
N LEU A 798 26.31 4.57 14.60
CA LEU A 798 25.18 3.84 15.19
C LEU A 798 25.59 2.44 15.61
N ASN A 799 26.34 1.73 14.77
CA ASN A 799 26.84 0.39 15.10
C ASN A 799 27.76 0.40 16.32
N GLN A 800 28.66 1.39 16.43
CA GLN A 800 29.49 1.55 17.63
C GLN A 800 28.64 1.87 18.86
N PHE A 801 27.68 2.79 18.73
CA PHE A 801 26.78 3.18 19.81
C PHE A 801 25.94 1.99 20.30
N PHE A 802 25.41 1.17 19.39
CA PHE A 802 24.63 -0.02 19.72
C PHE A 802 25.49 -1.16 20.29
N ALA A 803 26.74 -1.31 19.83
CA ALA A 803 27.68 -2.31 20.36
C ALA A 803 28.05 -2.05 21.84
N ASP A 804 27.98 -0.80 22.29
CA ASP A 804 28.26 -0.41 23.68
C ASP A 804 27.12 -0.77 24.66
N PHE A 805 25.94 -1.20 24.18
CA PHE A 805 24.84 -1.57 25.07
C PHE A 805 25.17 -2.84 25.86
N THR A 806 25.29 -2.69 27.17
CA THR A 806 25.54 -3.79 28.10
C THR A 806 24.23 -4.37 28.63
N PRO A 807 24.04 -5.70 28.70
CA PRO A 807 22.85 -6.30 29.31
C PRO A 807 22.63 -5.77 30.73
N LEU A 808 21.37 -5.53 31.10
CA LEU A 808 21.03 -5.10 32.45
C LEU A 808 21.46 -6.16 33.47
N SER A 809 22.22 -5.74 34.48
CA SER A 809 22.72 -6.61 35.55
C SER A 809 21.66 -6.90 36.62
N SER A 810 20.68 -6.01 36.79
CA SER A 810 19.58 -6.14 37.74
C SER A 810 18.42 -5.20 37.38
N TYR A 811 17.20 -5.59 37.74
CA TYR A 811 15.99 -4.79 37.55
C TYR A 811 15.70 -3.92 38.78
N MET A 812 15.07 -2.76 38.59
CA MET A 812 14.69 -1.89 39.71
C MET A 812 13.18 -1.83 39.89
N PHE A 813 12.73 -2.11 41.12
CA PHE A 813 11.40 -1.74 41.58
C PHE A 813 11.27 -0.22 41.66
N ARG A 814 10.10 0.29 41.27
CA ARG A 814 9.78 1.71 41.36
C ARG A 814 8.41 1.92 41.94
N SER A 815 8.33 2.77 42.95
CA SER A 815 7.06 3.17 43.52
C SER A 815 6.41 4.26 42.70
N THR A 816 5.08 4.18 42.58
CA THR A 816 4.26 5.20 41.95
C THR A 816 3.20 5.67 42.94
N MET A 817 2.82 6.95 42.90
CA MET A 817 1.83 7.53 43.85
C MET A 817 0.42 7.57 43.28
N ASN A 818 0.31 7.89 42.00
CA ASN A 818 -0.95 8.08 41.28
C ASN A 818 -0.76 7.75 39.80
N ASP A 819 -1.87 7.54 39.09
CA ASP A 819 -1.82 7.43 37.63
C ASP A 819 -1.40 8.76 37.00
N ASN A 820 -0.74 8.69 35.84
CA ASN A 820 -0.24 9.83 35.06
C ASN A 820 -0.62 9.73 33.58
N SER A 821 -1.82 9.21 33.30
CA SER A 821 -2.33 9.15 31.93
C SER A 821 -2.50 10.54 31.33
N PHE A 822 -1.64 10.88 30.36
CA PHE A 822 -1.68 12.15 29.64
C PHE A 822 -1.27 11.98 28.18
N THR A 823 -2.23 11.65 27.32
CA THR A 823 -2.02 11.61 25.87
C THR A 823 -2.38 12.97 25.26
N MET A 824 -1.36 13.76 24.91
CA MET A 824 -1.55 15.09 24.31
C MET A 824 -1.88 15.05 22.82
N PHE A 825 -1.40 14.02 22.12
CA PHE A 825 -1.49 13.90 20.66
C PHE A 825 -2.04 12.54 20.30
N LYS A 826 -2.96 12.52 19.34
CA LYS A 826 -3.49 11.28 18.79
C LYS A 826 -2.45 10.66 17.85
N ASN A 827 -2.45 9.33 17.76
CA ASN A 827 -1.75 8.59 16.71
C ASN A 827 -0.23 8.87 16.62
N GLY A 828 0.45 9.02 17.77
CA GLY A 828 1.89 9.29 17.78
C GLY A 828 2.30 10.61 17.15
N CYS A 829 1.44 11.64 17.21
CA CYS A 829 1.72 12.94 16.61
C CYS A 829 2.01 12.89 15.09
N ASP A 830 1.49 11.87 14.39
CA ASP A 830 1.76 11.64 12.97
C ASP A 830 0.48 11.82 12.13
N THR A 831 0.52 12.81 11.22
CA THR A 831 -0.58 13.09 10.28
C THR A 831 -0.89 11.90 9.38
N ILE A 832 0.10 11.09 9.00
CA ILE A 832 -0.12 9.96 8.07
C ILE A 832 -1.00 8.89 8.74
N ASP A 833 -0.66 8.51 9.98
CA ASP A 833 -1.50 7.62 10.78
C ASP A 833 -2.88 8.21 11.01
N HIS A 834 -2.94 9.49 11.40
CA HIS A 834 -4.18 10.17 11.71
C HIS A 834 -5.13 10.20 10.51
N GLN A 835 -4.63 10.66 9.35
CA GLN A 835 -5.41 10.73 8.11
C GLN A 835 -5.84 9.35 7.63
N PHE A 836 -4.98 8.34 7.72
CA PHE A 836 -5.38 6.97 7.38
C PHE A 836 -6.52 6.47 8.27
N ILE A 837 -6.42 6.65 9.59
CA ILE A 837 -7.45 6.18 10.53
C ILE A 837 -8.77 6.92 10.30
N GLU A 838 -8.75 8.23 10.07
CA GLU A 838 -9.95 9.00 9.74
C GLU A 838 -10.56 8.53 8.42
N TYR A 839 -9.75 8.40 7.36
CA TYR A 839 -10.19 7.91 6.06
C TYR A 839 -10.79 6.50 6.14
N PHE A 840 -10.10 5.58 6.81
CA PHE A 840 -10.48 4.19 6.98
C PHE A 840 -11.82 4.08 7.72
N ASN A 841 -11.95 4.76 8.86
CA ASN A 841 -13.19 4.78 9.64
C ASN A 841 -14.33 5.48 8.91
N LYS A 842 -14.06 6.58 8.19
CA LYS A 842 -15.08 7.27 7.38
C LYS A 842 -15.61 6.35 6.28
N LYS A 843 -14.72 5.67 5.55
CA LYS A 843 -15.12 4.73 4.50
C LYS A 843 -15.94 3.56 5.03
N LEU A 844 -15.61 3.02 6.21
CA LEU A 844 -16.40 1.96 6.85
C LEU A 844 -17.77 2.43 7.38
N LYS A 845 -17.91 3.71 7.76
CA LYS A 845 -19.16 4.29 8.26
C LYS A 845 -20.11 4.74 7.17
N ILE A 846 -19.62 5.02 5.97
CA ILE A 846 -20.48 5.31 4.82
C ILE A 846 -21.23 4.01 4.51
N LYS A 847 -22.47 3.90 5.03
CA LYS A 847 -23.48 3.05 4.41
C LYS A 847 -23.50 3.45 2.95
N ASN A 848 -23.37 2.49 2.04
CA ASN A 848 -23.46 2.70 0.60
C ASN A 848 -24.78 3.41 0.24
N TYR A 849 -24.81 4.72 0.40
CA TYR A 849 -25.68 5.60 -0.34
C TYR A 849 -24.91 5.89 -1.62
N GLU A 850 -25.57 5.52 -2.72
CA GLU A 850 -25.13 5.74 -4.08
C GLU A 850 -24.05 4.73 -4.53
N THR A 851 -24.52 3.53 -4.87
CA THR A 851 -24.26 3.02 -6.21
C THR A 851 -24.49 4.17 -7.20
N VAL A 852 -23.44 4.95 -7.48
CA VAL A 852 -23.40 5.77 -8.68
C VAL A 852 -23.44 4.79 -9.84
N GLN A 853 -24.44 5.02 -10.68
CA GLN A 853 -24.91 4.22 -11.81
C GLN A 853 -23.83 3.83 -12.81
#